data_AF-B5YCA4-F1
#
_entry.id   AF-B5YCA4-F1
#
_cell.length_a   1.000
_cell.length_b   1.000
_cell.length_c   1.000
_cell.angle_alpha   90.00
_cell.angle_beta   90.00
_cell.angle_gamma   90.00
#
_symmetry.space_group_name_H-M   'P 1'
#
loop_
_entity.id
_entity.type
_entity.pdbx_description
1 polymer ?
#
loop_
_entity_poly.entity_id
_entity_poly.type
_entity_poly.pdbx_seq_one_letter_code
_entity_poly.pdbx_strand_id
1 'polypeptide(L)'
;MKKLFSIILIIIIITSLSLGEENNTLILAGDFNLPPIEYLDSQGVPKGFAVDIVNELSKKINKKIEVKLVPWNDAVELLNTGRVDGIEFMRVTEERKKRYDFITYLESFSVIVVPVNSTIHNFMDLKERKVGVFNLDVAQLFLRDITQTISYKSSYEVLLGVLRGEADAGVINYYTAKWLITQNNWNDKLKILPDKLFTNYAGIALPKGSPYFLILKKGIDEIIKSPQYIYLLQKWFGEEVLLRLEIKKKESQTQWLLTLLSILLFISLVIFLSRRYLKKEVERQTFEIRKLLEENKKKYEELRIGYNFLKEISTKNIQELEKTFYEELNRLFPENNIRLLKRINSEFINLYPKQDQLKIKMEDLEIDKSQKVYIDIENKIQYVICYEKEIPEGLFDLLIEEFKHVIEKTTLIEKLEKEKEVSELIDLFSEKTEKVTPLGSILKRVLNILDADAGSIMGYDEDDNVLRIVASFGLPQEVVENTVLRMGEGIAGWVAQHREPLILEDVYKDKRFVIIEPRFNIKSSICYPLIYNNKLVGVLNINSLKDFKKFDKNDLAMVEKIASVIAYLLYKEELEQRIHRLNKESLIVLVEMIDARDPYTGGHSREVRNIAVDFGKYIGLKEEELKILEYAGYLHDIGKIKVPDYILKKPGKLSDEEFMIMKMHPVWGEEILKNVSAFREIGKLIRYHHERWDGRGYPDGLSGEEIPFYSRILTLADSFQAMTAYRPYKKRLAIEEAIEEIKKCKGSQFDPNLSDYFIEMIIKSKVKIT
;
A
#
# COMPACT_ATOMS: atom_id res chain seq x y z
N MET A 1 58.81 -44.45 -5.78
CA MET A 1 58.85 -44.48 -7.26
C MET A 1 59.47 -43.25 -7.92
N LYS A 2 59.28 -42.01 -7.43
CA LYS A 2 59.92 -40.81 -8.01
C LYS A 2 61.47 -40.76 -7.95
N LYS A 3 62.13 -41.47 -7.03
CA LYS A 3 63.62 -41.61 -7.01
C LYS A 3 64.17 -42.68 -7.98
N LEU A 4 63.35 -43.62 -8.43
CA LEU A 4 63.75 -44.66 -9.39
C LEU A 4 63.75 -44.10 -10.83
N PHE A 5 62.85 -43.14 -11.11
CA PHE A 5 62.74 -42.48 -12.42
C PHE A 5 63.92 -41.55 -12.72
N SER A 6 64.49 -40.90 -11.69
CA SER A 6 65.67 -40.02 -11.84
C SER A 6 66.97 -40.78 -12.15
N ILE A 7 67.08 -42.05 -11.71
CA ILE A 7 68.27 -42.89 -11.99
C ILE A 7 68.22 -43.40 -13.44
N ILE A 8 67.04 -43.73 -13.96
CA ILE A 8 66.85 -44.13 -15.37
C ILE A 8 67.17 -42.95 -16.31
N LEU A 9 66.84 -41.71 -15.92
CA LEU A 9 67.17 -40.52 -16.72
C LEU A 9 68.68 -40.25 -16.78
N ILE A 10 69.42 -40.52 -15.70
CA ILE A 10 70.89 -40.37 -15.66
C ILE A 10 71.57 -41.48 -16.47
N ILE A 11 71.02 -42.70 -16.48
CA ILE A 11 71.53 -43.80 -17.33
C ILE A 11 71.31 -43.49 -18.81
N ILE A 12 70.19 -42.85 -19.20
CA ILE A 12 69.93 -42.42 -20.58
C ILE A 12 70.90 -41.29 -21.03
N ILE A 13 71.27 -40.40 -20.11
CA ILE A 13 72.25 -39.32 -20.36
C ILE A 13 73.69 -39.86 -20.46
N ILE A 14 74.01 -40.97 -19.81
CA ILE A 14 75.35 -41.60 -19.85
C ILE A 14 75.47 -42.57 -21.05
N THR A 15 74.38 -43.13 -21.56
CA THR A 15 74.40 -43.97 -22.78
C THR A 15 74.41 -43.22 -24.11
N SER A 16 74.26 -41.89 -24.12
CA SER A 16 74.45 -41.06 -25.33
C SER A 16 75.86 -40.46 -25.45
N LEU A 17 76.71 -40.64 -24.43
CA LEU A 17 78.12 -40.24 -24.38
C LEU A 17 79.03 -41.44 -24.69
N SER A 18 78.78 -42.13 -25.80
CA SER A 18 79.65 -43.18 -26.33
C SER A 18 79.08 -43.66 -27.66
N LEU A 19 79.52 -43.06 -28.77
CA LEU A 19 79.41 -43.43 -30.20
C LEU A 19 79.53 -42.08 -30.94
N GLY A 20 80.61 -41.66 -31.59
CA GLY A 20 81.85 -42.25 -32.06
C GLY A 20 82.51 -41.14 -32.88
N GLU A 21 83.82 -40.96 -32.75
CA GLU A 21 84.60 -40.16 -33.69
C GLU A 21 84.55 -40.85 -35.06
N GLU A 22 83.82 -40.29 -36.01
CA GLU A 22 84.01 -40.56 -37.44
C GLU A 22 84.51 -39.28 -38.11
N ASN A 23 85.71 -39.38 -38.69
CA ASN A 23 86.27 -38.46 -39.66
C ASN A 23 85.31 -38.25 -40.84
N ASN A 24 84.34 -37.34 -40.73
CA ASN A 24 83.44 -36.99 -41.83
C ASN A 24 83.67 -35.53 -42.26
N THR A 25 84.55 -35.36 -43.24
CA THR A 25 84.67 -34.13 -44.04
C THR A 25 83.31 -33.84 -44.67
N LEU A 26 82.78 -32.64 -44.47
CA LEU A 26 81.52 -32.24 -45.10
C LEU A 26 81.78 -31.92 -46.57
N ILE A 27 81.02 -32.47 -47.51
CA ILE A 27 81.18 -32.20 -48.94
C ILE A 27 80.03 -31.30 -49.40
N LEU A 28 80.36 -30.08 -49.82
CA LEU A 28 79.41 -29.17 -50.46
C LEU A 28 79.67 -29.13 -51.98
N ALA A 29 78.65 -29.40 -52.77
CA ALA A 29 78.73 -29.23 -54.22
C ALA A 29 78.48 -27.78 -54.64
N GLY A 30 79.01 -27.38 -55.79
CA GLY A 30 78.76 -26.09 -56.42
C GLY A 30 78.86 -26.19 -57.94
N ASP A 31 78.48 -25.13 -58.65
CA ASP A 31 78.67 -25.02 -60.09
C ASP A 31 80.12 -24.66 -60.43
N PHE A 32 80.72 -25.33 -61.41
CA PHE A 32 82.07 -25.01 -61.88
C PHE A 32 82.14 -23.77 -62.78
N ASN A 33 80.99 -23.23 -63.21
CA ASN A 33 80.91 -22.19 -64.24
C ASN A 33 80.05 -20.96 -63.85
N LEU A 34 80.20 -20.47 -62.61
CA LEU A 34 79.49 -19.28 -62.11
C LEU A 34 80.43 -18.23 -61.50
N PRO A 35 81.38 -17.65 -62.26
CA PRO A 35 82.24 -16.60 -61.72
C PRO A 35 81.46 -15.29 -61.46
N PRO A 36 81.85 -14.49 -60.45
CA PRO A 36 82.91 -14.72 -59.46
C PRO A 36 82.43 -15.47 -58.21
N ILE A 37 81.27 -16.12 -58.27
CA ILE A 37 80.62 -16.74 -57.13
C ILE A 37 81.25 -18.10 -56.82
N GLU A 38 81.34 -18.98 -57.83
CA GLU A 38 81.95 -20.30 -57.76
C GLU A 38 82.40 -20.72 -59.18
N TYR A 39 83.69 -21.03 -59.36
CA TYR A 39 84.24 -21.49 -60.63
C TYR A 39 85.58 -22.23 -60.44
N LEU A 40 85.97 -23.02 -61.44
CA LEU A 40 87.32 -23.62 -61.50
C LEU A 40 88.30 -22.67 -62.19
N ASP A 41 89.45 -22.41 -61.57
CA ASP A 41 90.53 -21.66 -62.22
C ASP A 41 91.26 -22.50 -63.30
N SER A 42 92.24 -21.90 -63.98
CA SER A 42 92.99 -22.58 -65.06
C SER A 42 93.79 -23.81 -64.61
N GLN A 43 93.96 -24.01 -63.30
CA GLN A 43 94.61 -25.17 -62.70
C GLN A 43 93.60 -26.19 -62.13
N GLY A 44 92.30 -25.95 -62.31
CA GLY A 44 91.24 -26.82 -61.80
C GLY A 44 90.97 -26.66 -60.29
N VAL A 45 91.38 -25.54 -59.68
CA VAL A 45 91.14 -25.27 -58.25
C VAL A 45 89.83 -24.48 -58.08
N PRO A 46 88.92 -24.88 -57.17
CA PRO A 46 87.74 -24.09 -56.83
C PRO A 46 88.08 -22.68 -56.32
N LYS A 47 87.48 -21.67 -56.93
CA LYS A 47 87.60 -20.24 -56.57
C LYS A 47 86.24 -19.57 -56.60
N GLY A 48 86.08 -18.52 -55.80
CA GLY A 48 84.91 -17.67 -55.84
C GLY A 48 84.48 -17.19 -54.46
N PHE A 49 83.50 -16.31 -54.43
CA PHE A 49 82.93 -15.78 -53.19
C PHE A 49 82.30 -16.87 -52.32
N ALA A 50 81.49 -17.78 -52.89
CA ALA A 50 80.87 -18.87 -52.14
C ALA A 50 81.92 -19.83 -51.56
N VAL A 51 82.93 -20.17 -52.37
CA VAL A 51 84.07 -20.99 -51.96
C VAL A 51 84.82 -20.35 -50.79
N ASP A 52 85.11 -19.05 -50.85
CA ASP A 52 85.78 -18.33 -49.76
C ASP A 52 84.89 -18.24 -48.49
N ILE A 53 83.57 -18.10 -48.64
CA ILE A 53 82.63 -18.15 -47.52
C ILE A 53 82.64 -19.53 -46.86
N VAL A 54 82.65 -20.62 -47.64
CA VAL A 54 82.75 -21.99 -47.11
C VAL A 54 84.09 -22.23 -46.43
N ASN A 55 85.18 -21.70 -46.98
CA ASN A 55 86.50 -21.78 -46.34
C ASN A 55 86.54 -21.05 -44.97
N GLU A 56 85.96 -19.86 -44.89
CA GLU A 56 85.82 -19.14 -43.62
C GLU A 56 84.88 -19.86 -42.65
N LEU A 57 83.79 -20.45 -43.17
CA LEU A 57 82.88 -21.28 -42.38
C LEU A 57 83.59 -22.50 -41.79
N SER A 58 84.38 -23.21 -42.59
CA SER A 58 85.16 -24.37 -42.17
C SER A 58 86.10 -24.03 -41.00
N LYS A 59 86.80 -22.88 -41.07
CA LYS A 59 87.62 -22.37 -39.95
C LYS A 59 86.77 -22.04 -38.74
N LYS A 60 85.63 -21.37 -38.94
CA LYS A 60 84.77 -20.87 -37.86
C LYS A 60 84.11 -21.97 -37.04
N ILE A 61 83.67 -23.04 -37.69
CA ILE A 61 83.03 -24.19 -37.03
C ILE A 61 84.03 -25.30 -36.65
N ASN A 62 85.32 -25.09 -36.92
CA ASN A 62 86.41 -26.06 -36.70
C ASN A 62 86.10 -27.45 -37.29
N LYS A 63 85.57 -27.48 -38.54
CA LYS A 63 85.24 -28.72 -39.26
C LYS A 63 85.68 -28.59 -40.71
N LYS A 64 86.37 -29.60 -41.23
CA LYS A 64 86.80 -29.62 -42.63
C LYS A 64 85.58 -29.68 -43.56
N ILE A 65 85.46 -28.70 -44.45
CA ILE A 65 84.46 -28.68 -45.52
C ILE A 65 85.22 -28.73 -46.86
N GLU A 66 84.87 -29.68 -47.71
CA GLU A 66 85.38 -29.82 -49.07
C GLU A 66 84.35 -29.27 -50.06
N VAL A 67 84.82 -28.42 -50.98
CA VAL A 67 83.99 -27.85 -52.05
C VAL A 67 84.26 -28.61 -53.34
N LYS A 68 83.21 -29.23 -53.90
CA LYS A 68 83.27 -30.01 -55.13
C LYS A 68 82.48 -29.32 -56.24
N LEU A 69 83.18 -28.65 -57.16
CA LEU A 69 82.55 -27.98 -58.29
C LEU A 69 82.34 -28.97 -59.45
N VAL A 70 81.09 -29.12 -59.89
CA VAL A 70 80.64 -30.02 -60.97
C VAL A 70 79.55 -29.30 -61.79
N PRO A 71 79.16 -29.79 -62.99
CA PRO A 71 78.03 -29.19 -63.71
C PRO A 71 76.79 -29.06 -62.80
N TRP A 72 76.08 -27.94 -62.87
CA TRP A 72 74.96 -27.63 -61.96
C TRP A 72 73.95 -28.79 -61.79
N ASN A 73 73.59 -29.48 -62.87
CA ASN A 73 72.66 -30.61 -62.81
C ASN A 73 73.23 -31.78 -62.00
N ASP A 74 74.52 -32.06 -62.16
CA ASP A 74 75.23 -33.09 -61.41
C ASP A 74 75.32 -32.71 -59.93
N ALA A 75 75.55 -31.42 -59.60
CA ALA A 75 75.55 -30.95 -58.21
C ALA A 75 74.20 -31.22 -57.53
N VAL A 76 73.10 -30.91 -58.23
CA VAL A 76 71.73 -31.16 -57.73
C VAL A 76 71.43 -32.66 -57.63
N GLU A 77 71.87 -33.48 -58.59
CA GLU A 77 71.71 -34.93 -58.54
C GLU A 77 72.52 -35.56 -57.40
N LEU A 78 73.77 -35.13 -57.20
CA LEU A 78 74.60 -35.58 -56.07
C LEU A 78 73.95 -35.25 -54.73
N LEU A 79 73.33 -34.08 -54.59
CA LEU A 79 72.60 -33.70 -53.38
C LEU A 79 71.36 -34.57 -53.18
N ASN A 80 70.56 -34.78 -54.22
CA ASN A 80 69.34 -35.60 -54.14
C ASN A 80 69.64 -37.08 -53.85
N THR A 81 70.78 -37.59 -54.33
CA THR A 81 71.24 -38.97 -54.10
C THR A 81 72.00 -39.14 -52.79
N GLY A 82 72.23 -38.06 -52.03
CA GLY A 82 72.98 -38.09 -50.77
C GLY A 82 74.48 -38.32 -50.92
N ARG A 83 75.04 -38.12 -52.12
CA ARG A 83 76.48 -38.25 -52.40
C ARG A 83 77.28 -37.01 -52.00
N VAL A 84 76.61 -35.90 -51.70
CA VAL A 84 77.16 -34.70 -51.07
C VAL A 84 76.20 -34.22 -49.97
N ASP A 85 76.71 -33.49 -48.99
CA ASP A 85 75.94 -33.07 -47.81
C ASP A 85 75.10 -31.80 -48.06
N GLY A 86 75.45 -31.02 -49.07
CA GLY A 86 74.79 -29.76 -49.40
C GLY A 86 75.25 -29.18 -50.73
N ILE A 87 74.61 -28.08 -51.12
CA ILE A 87 75.08 -27.20 -52.20
C ILE A 87 75.47 -25.86 -51.56
N GLU A 88 76.67 -25.36 -51.85
CA GLU A 88 77.21 -24.16 -51.19
C GLU A 88 76.51 -22.86 -51.61
N PHE A 89 76.06 -22.78 -52.87
CA PHE A 89 75.38 -21.62 -53.42
C PHE A 89 74.14 -22.01 -54.22
N MET A 90 72.99 -22.04 -53.55
CA MET A 90 71.69 -22.27 -54.19
C MET A 90 70.76 -21.08 -53.94
N ARG A 91 70.17 -20.57 -55.02
CA ARG A 91 69.12 -19.56 -54.94
C ARG A 91 67.85 -20.14 -54.35
N VAL A 92 67.27 -19.43 -53.38
CA VAL A 92 66.02 -19.77 -52.74
C VAL A 92 64.87 -19.60 -53.74
N THR A 93 64.00 -20.61 -53.83
CA THR A 93 62.70 -20.55 -54.52
C THR A 93 61.66 -21.26 -53.66
N GLU A 94 60.38 -20.94 -53.82
CA GLU A 94 59.31 -21.61 -53.07
C GLU A 94 59.27 -23.12 -53.34
N GLU A 95 59.62 -23.57 -54.55
CA GLU A 95 59.74 -25.00 -54.85
C GLU A 95 60.91 -25.64 -54.11
N ARG A 96 62.08 -24.99 -54.09
CA ARG A 96 63.28 -25.55 -53.43
C ARG A 96 63.15 -25.55 -51.91
N LYS A 97 62.49 -24.56 -51.30
CA LYS A 97 62.15 -24.55 -49.86
C LYS A 97 61.33 -25.76 -49.43
N LYS A 98 60.58 -26.39 -50.35
CA LYS A 98 59.86 -27.63 -50.04
C LYS A 98 60.82 -28.80 -49.83
N ARG A 99 61.97 -28.82 -50.52
CA ARG A 99 62.94 -29.93 -50.55
C ARG A 99 64.17 -29.72 -49.65
N TYR A 100 64.60 -28.47 -49.47
CA TYR A 100 65.85 -28.12 -48.80
C TYR A 100 65.65 -27.04 -47.73
N ASP A 101 66.52 -27.07 -46.72
CA ASP A 101 66.70 -26.01 -45.75
C ASP A 101 67.80 -25.06 -46.23
N PHE A 102 67.59 -23.75 -46.07
CA PHE A 102 68.47 -22.72 -46.62
C PHE A 102 69.15 -21.88 -45.55
N ILE A 103 70.44 -21.64 -45.73
CA ILE A 103 71.26 -20.71 -44.95
C ILE A 103 71.75 -19.63 -45.90
N THR A 104 71.02 -18.52 -45.95
CA THR A 104 71.25 -17.45 -46.94
C THR A 104 72.33 -16.49 -46.49
N TYR A 105 73.24 -16.13 -47.40
CA TYR A 105 74.30 -15.16 -47.12
C TYR A 105 74.54 -14.15 -48.25
N LEU A 106 73.88 -14.25 -49.41
CA LEU A 106 74.00 -13.25 -50.47
C LEU A 106 72.64 -12.94 -51.09
N GLU A 107 72.31 -11.66 -51.27
CA GLU A 107 71.16 -11.26 -52.10
C GLU A 107 71.54 -11.53 -53.57
N SER A 108 70.84 -12.44 -54.23
CA SER A 108 71.05 -12.80 -55.63
C SER A 108 69.88 -12.28 -56.46
N PHE A 109 70.18 -11.44 -57.44
CA PHE A 109 69.21 -10.94 -58.41
C PHE A 109 69.81 -10.96 -59.81
N SER A 110 68.97 -11.15 -60.81
CA SER A 110 69.33 -11.01 -62.20
C SER A 110 69.13 -9.58 -62.65
N VAL A 111 69.88 -9.17 -63.66
CA VAL A 111 69.80 -7.85 -64.28
C VAL A 111 69.76 -8.00 -65.77
N ILE A 112 69.30 -6.94 -66.42
CA ILE A 112 69.26 -6.84 -67.87
C ILE A 112 70.56 -6.18 -68.32
N VAL A 113 71.29 -6.83 -69.20
CA VAL A 113 72.52 -6.35 -69.82
C VAL A 113 72.24 -6.09 -71.29
N VAL A 114 72.57 -4.90 -71.76
CA VAL A 114 72.29 -4.45 -73.13
C VAL A 114 73.49 -3.71 -73.70
N PRO A 115 73.61 -3.60 -75.04
CA PRO A 115 74.60 -2.70 -75.63
C PRO A 115 74.42 -1.26 -75.13
N VAL A 116 75.50 -0.50 -74.97
CA VAL A 116 75.44 0.90 -74.46
C VAL A 116 74.44 1.76 -75.24
N ASN A 117 74.35 1.55 -76.56
CA ASN A 117 73.46 2.26 -77.48
C ASN A 117 72.08 1.60 -77.67
N SER A 118 71.70 0.63 -76.83
CA SER A 118 70.41 -0.05 -76.91
C SER A 118 69.24 0.87 -76.56
N THR A 119 68.09 0.64 -77.22
CA THR A 119 66.79 1.27 -76.96
C THR A 119 66.02 0.63 -75.80
N ILE A 120 66.56 -0.43 -75.20
CA ILE A 120 65.99 -1.09 -74.02
C ILE A 120 66.48 -0.34 -72.76
N HIS A 121 65.54 0.22 -72.00
CA HIS A 121 65.82 1.05 -70.82
C HIS A 121 65.35 0.42 -69.50
N ASN A 122 64.32 -0.42 -69.54
CA ASN A 122 63.76 -1.09 -68.36
C ASN A 122 63.18 -2.47 -68.71
N PHE A 123 62.66 -3.19 -67.71
CA PHE A 123 62.08 -4.52 -67.87
C PHE A 123 60.93 -4.59 -68.88
N MET A 124 60.07 -3.57 -68.98
CA MET A 124 58.93 -3.58 -69.89
C MET A 124 59.34 -3.56 -71.37
N ASP A 125 60.54 -3.05 -71.66
CA ASP A 125 61.08 -2.96 -73.03
C ASP A 125 61.58 -4.32 -73.57
N LEU A 126 61.61 -5.37 -72.73
CA LEU A 126 62.02 -6.72 -73.13
C LEU A 126 60.95 -7.47 -73.92
N LYS A 127 59.70 -6.99 -73.94
CA LYS A 127 58.60 -7.65 -74.64
C LYS A 127 58.92 -7.78 -76.13
N GLU A 128 58.72 -8.98 -76.69
CA GLU A 128 58.95 -9.32 -78.12
C GLU A 128 60.41 -9.17 -78.62
N ARG A 129 61.40 -8.97 -77.73
CA ARG A 129 62.82 -8.94 -78.07
C ARG A 129 63.45 -10.34 -78.05
N LYS A 130 64.65 -10.47 -78.61
CA LYS A 130 65.47 -11.67 -78.46
C LYS A 130 66.34 -11.53 -77.21
N VAL A 131 66.04 -12.29 -76.16
CA VAL A 131 66.75 -12.22 -74.88
C VAL A 131 67.60 -13.45 -74.65
N GLY A 132 68.91 -13.25 -74.54
CA GLY A 132 69.86 -14.29 -74.17
C GLY A 132 69.75 -14.63 -72.69
N VAL A 133 69.63 -15.92 -72.39
CA VAL A 133 69.58 -16.46 -71.03
C VAL A 133 70.49 -17.68 -70.92
N PHE A 134 71.03 -17.92 -69.73
CA PHE A 134 71.78 -19.14 -69.45
C PHE A 134 70.81 -20.33 -69.42
N ASN A 135 71.17 -21.43 -70.09
CA ASN A 135 70.34 -22.63 -70.14
C ASN A 135 70.03 -23.16 -68.73
N LEU A 136 68.75 -23.44 -68.47
CA LEU A 136 68.24 -23.94 -67.19
C LEU A 136 68.31 -22.96 -66.01
N ASP A 137 68.60 -21.67 -66.23
CA ASP A 137 68.43 -20.64 -65.20
C ASP A 137 66.93 -20.33 -65.00
N VAL A 138 66.55 -19.95 -63.78
CA VAL A 138 65.20 -19.49 -63.44
C VAL A 138 64.78 -18.27 -64.26
N ALA A 139 65.75 -17.47 -64.74
CA ALA A 139 65.48 -16.39 -65.68
C ALA A 139 64.84 -16.91 -66.98
N GLN A 140 65.25 -18.09 -67.49
CA GLN A 140 64.67 -18.70 -68.68
C GLN A 140 63.20 -19.09 -68.46
N LEU A 141 62.88 -19.69 -67.30
CA LEU A 141 61.51 -20.11 -66.98
C LEU A 141 60.55 -18.91 -66.91
N PHE A 142 60.97 -17.80 -66.30
CA PHE A 142 60.11 -16.63 -66.15
C PHE A 142 59.95 -15.84 -67.45
N LEU A 143 61.02 -15.74 -68.25
CA LEU A 143 61.01 -14.92 -69.46
C LEU A 143 60.37 -15.62 -70.66
N ARG A 144 60.20 -16.95 -70.62
CA ARG A 144 59.62 -17.73 -71.72
C ARG A 144 58.24 -17.24 -72.16
N ASP A 145 57.42 -16.77 -71.23
CA ASP A 145 56.05 -16.30 -71.52
C ASP A 145 55.97 -14.81 -71.87
N ILE A 146 57.10 -14.10 -71.81
CA ILE A 146 57.18 -12.63 -71.94
C ILE A 146 57.96 -12.22 -73.20
N THR A 147 58.97 -13.00 -73.60
CA THR A 147 59.93 -12.61 -74.65
C THR A 147 60.53 -13.83 -75.38
N GLN A 148 61.17 -13.63 -76.54
CA GLN A 148 61.80 -14.72 -77.28
C GLN A 148 63.15 -15.04 -76.64
N THR A 149 63.24 -16.15 -75.90
CA THR A 149 64.47 -16.54 -75.19
C THR A 149 65.44 -17.33 -76.08
N ILE A 150 66.72 -16.98 -76.03
CA ILE A 150 67.83 -17.73 -76.66
C ILE A 150 68.69 -18.32 -75.55
N SER A 151 68.88 -19.64 -75.60
CA SER A 151 69.58 -20.39 -74.56
C SER A 151 71.05 -20.56 -74.90
N TYR A 152 71.94 -20.16 -73.98
CA TYR A 152 73.40 -20.28 -74.11
C TYR A 152 73.99 -21.21 -73.05
N LYS A 153 75.17 -21.79 -73.31
CA LYS A 153 75.82 -22.77 -72.41
C LYS A 153 76.56 -22.13 -71.24
N SER A 154 76.71 -20.81 -71.21
CA SER A 154 77.30 -20.08 -70.08
C SER A 154 76.84 -18.63 -70.06
N SER A 155 76.95 -17.98 -68.90
CA SER A 155 76.70 -16.53 -68.78
C SER A 155 77.66 -15.70 -69.66
N TYR A 156 78.87 -16.20 -69.93
CA TYR A 156 79.82 -15.58 -70.85
C TYR A 156 79.31 -15.61 -72.30
N GLU A 157 78.79 -16.76 -72.74
CA GLU A 157 78.18 -16.90 -74.06
C GLU A 157 76.93 -16.02 -74.22
N VAL A 158 76.14 -15.83 -73.15
CA VAL A 158 75.00 -14.89 -73.18
C VAL A 158 75.48 -13.48 -73.54
N LEU A 159 76.52 -12.98 -72.86
CA LEU A 159 77.07 -11.64 -73.13
C LEU A 159 77.73 -11.55 -74.50
N LEU A 160 78.41 -12.60 -74.96
CA LEU A 160 78.94 -12.66 -76.32
C LEU A 160 77.82 -12.64 -77.37
N GLY A 161 76.72 -13.34 -77.14
CA GLY A 161 75.54 -13.32 -78.01
C GLY A 161 74.95 -11.92 -78.13
N VAL A 162 74.91 -11.16 -77.02
CA VAL A 162 74.52 -9.75 -77.03
C VAL A 162 75.51 -8.89 -77.82
N LEU A 163 76.82 -9.09 -77.63
CA LEU A 163 77.85 -8.35 -78.37
C LEU A 163 77.89 -8.68 -79.87
N ARG A 164 77.53 -9.90 -80.26
CA ARG A 164 77.43 -10.36 -81.66
C ARG A 164 76.11 -9.95 -82.33
N GLY A 165 75.15 -9.40 -81.57
CA GLY A 165 73.81 -9.07 -82.07
C GLY A 165 72.91 -10.29 -82.29
N GLU A 166 73.26 -11.45 -81.74
CA GLU A 166 72.42 -12.65 -81.75
C GLU A 166 71.22 -12.50 -80.79
N ALA A 167 71.41 -11.73 -79.71
CA ALA A 167 70.37 -11.33 -78.76
C ALA A 167 70.39 -9.80 -78.55
N ASP A 168 69.21 -9.19 -78.39
CA ASP A 168 69.03 -7.76 -78.12
C ASP A 168 69.41 -7.37 -76.67
N ALA A 169 69.23 -8.31 -75.74
CA ALA A 169 69.55 -8.17 -74.33
C ALA A 169 69.96 -9.51 -73.73
N GLY A 170 70.74 -9.48 -72.65
CA GLY A 170 71.09 -10.65 -71.85
C GLY A 170 70.51 -10.52 -70.45
N VAL A 171 69.91 -11.57 -69.91
CA VAL A 171 69.46 -11.59 -68.50
C VAL A 171 70.28 -12.63 -67.75
N ILE A 172 71.16 -12.15 -66.88
CA ILE A 172 72.08 -12.97 -66.09
C ILE A 172 72.22 -12.39 -64.66
N ASN A 173 72.84 -13.14 -63.75
CA ASN A 173 73.10 -12.67 -62.39
C ASN A 173 73.92 -11.36 -62.39
N TYR A 174 73.55 -10.39 -61.54
CA TYR A 174 74.23 -9.09 -61.44
C TYR A 174 75.73 -9.20 -61.22
N TYR A 175 76.16 -10.04 -60.28
CA TYR A 175 77.57 -10.15 -59.93
C TYR A 175 78.36 -10.79 -61.06
N THR A 176 77.81 -11.82 -61.71
CA THR A 176 78.41 -12.45 -62.89
C THR A 176 78.48 -11.48 -64.07
N ALA A 177 77.41 -10.73 -64.35
CA ALA A 177 77.42 -9.70 -65.39
C ALA A 177 78.53 -8.68 -65.16
N LYS A 178 78.56 -8.08 -63.97
CA LYS A 178 79.53 -7.05 -63.63
C LYS A 178 80.95 -7.60 -63.72
N TRP A 179 81.19 -8.79 -63.19
CA TRP A 179 82.51 -9.41 -63.23
C TRP A 179 82.97 -9.71 -64.66
N LEU A 180 82.14 -10.34 -65.49
CA LEU A 180 82.50 -10.67 -66.88
C LEU A 180 82.74 -9.41 -67.72
N ILE A 181 81.89 -8.38 -67.58
CA ILE A 181 82.06 -7.11 -68.27
C ILE A 181 83.37 -6.44 -67.85
N THR A 182 83.70 -6.47 -66.55
CA THR A 182 84.93 -5.87 -66.03
C THR A 182 86.17 -6.63 -66.50
N GLN A 183 86.21 -7.96 -66.33
CA GLN A 183 87.38 -8.78 -66.70
C GLN A 183 87.70 -8.74 -68.20
N ASN A 184 86.69 -8.58 -69.05
CA ASN A 184 86.87 -8.53 -70.50
C ASN A 184 86.96 -7.10 -71.08
N ASN A 185 87.01 -6.07 -70.23
CA ASN A 185 87.00 -4.65 -70.63
C ASN A 185 85.83 -4.29 -71.57
N TRP A 186 84.62 -4.76 -71.24
CA TRP A 186 83.40 -4.50 -72.03
C TRP A 186 82.55 -3.34 -71.49
N ASN A 187 83.05 -2.56 -70.53
CA ASN A 187 82.32 -1.44 -69.92
C ASN A 187 81.85 -0.38 -70.94
N ASP A 188 82.61 -0.17 -72.02
CA ASP A 188 82.25 0.76 -73.10
C ASP A 188 81.29 0.16 -74.14
N LYS A 189 81.00 -1.15 -74.04
CA LYS A 189 80.19 -1.91 -75.01
C LYS A 189 78.86 -2.36 -74.44
N LEU A 190 78.83 -2.75 -73.17
CA LEU A 190 77.65 -3.26 -72.47
C LEU A 190 77.34 -2.39 -71.24
N LYS A 191 76.06 -2.14 -71.00
CA LYS A 191 75.56 -1.49 -69.78
C LYS A 191 74.58 -2.42 -69.05
N ILE A 192 74.60 -2.34 -67.72
CA ILE A 192 73.66 -3.04 -66.83
C ILE A 192 72.53 -2.08 -66.46
N LEU A 193 71.28 -2.49 -66.69
CA LEU A 193 70.09 -1.71 -66.33
C LEU A 193 69.79 -1.80 -64.81
N PRO A 194 69.12 -0.79 -64.23
CA PRO A 194 68.85 -0.74 -62.78
C PRO A 194 67.80 -1.76 -62.31
N ASP A 195 66.97 -2.27 -63.22
CA ASP A 195 65.92 -3.25 -62.94
C ASP A 195 66.48 -4.51 -62.27
N LYS A 196 66.06 -4.74 -61.03
CA LYS A 196 66.35 -5.98 -60.31
C LYS A 196 65.28 -7.01 -60.64
N LEU A 197 65.66 -8.04 -61.39
CA LEU A 197 64.80 -9.17 -61.68
C LEU A 197 65.09 -10.33 -60.73
N PHE A 198 64.05 -11.05 -60.33
CA PHE A 198 64.19 -12.28 -59.53
C PHE A 198 65.00 -12.11 -58.24
N THR A 199 64.83 -10.97 -57.55
CA THR A 199 65.50 -10.71 -56.28
C THR A 199 65.11 -11.77 -55.26
N ASN A 200 66.08 -12.60 -54.88
CA ASN A 200 65.95 -13.53 -53.79
C ASN A 200 67.28 -13.63 -53.05
N TYR A 201 67.35 -14.48 -52.05
CA TYR A 201 68.59 -14.79 -51.38
C TYR A 201 69.15 -16.12 -51.88
N ALA A 202 70.47 -16.23 -51.85
CA ALA A 202 71.20 -17.45 -52.14
C ALA A 202 72.13 -17.78 -50.97
N GLY A 203 72.43 -19.07 -50.83
CA GLY A 203 73.40 -19.55 -49.87
C GLY A 203 73.39 -21.07 -49.79
N ILE A 204 73.78 -21.62 -48.64
CA ILE A 204 73.93 -23.07 -48.48
C ILE A 204 72.55 -23.73 -48.45
N ALA A 205 72.32 -24.70 -49.32
CA ALA A 205 71.16 -25.57 -49.31
C ALA A 205 71.54 -26.94 -48.76
N LEU A 206 70.79 -27.41 -47.76
CA LEU A 206 70.94 -28.72 -47.15
C LEU A 206 69.66 -29.54 -47.31
N PRO A 207 69.73 -30.88 -47.34
CA PRO A 207 68.54 -31.71 -47.23
C PRO A 207 67.76 -31.35 -45.97
N LYS A 208 66.42 -31.38 -46.06
CA LYS A 208 65.58 -31.06 -44.90
C LYS A 208 65.91 -31.91 -43.69
N GLY A 209 66.08 -31.27 -42.54
CA GLY A 209 66.45 -31.96 -41.30
C GLY A 209 67.91 -32.39 -41.23
N SER A 210 68.78 -31.85 -42.08
CA SER A 210 70.23 -32.10 -42.01
C SER A 210 70.76 -31.78 -40.60
N PRO A 211 71.53 -32.68 -39.97
CA PRO A 211 72.11 -32.46 -38.65
C PRO A 211 73.10 -31.28 -38.63
N TYR A 212 73.61 -30.88 -39.80
CA TYR A 212 74.55 -29.78 -39.95
C TYR A 212 73.89 -28.40 -40.05
N PHE A 213 72.57 -28.31 -40.21
CA PHE A 213 71.90 -27.04 -40.46
C PHE A 213 72.15 -26.01 -39.36
N LEU A 214 72.00 -26.39 -38.09
CA LEU A 214 72.11 -25.44 -36.98
C LEU A 214 73.53 -24.91 -36.80
N ILE A 215 74.54 -25.78 -36.93
CA ILE A 215 75.95 -25.40 -36.79
C ILE A 215 76.42 -24.53 -37.97
N LEU A 216 76.03 -24.87 -39.20
CA LEU A 216 76.35 -24.07 -40.39
C LEU A 216 75.63 -22.73 -40.37
N LYS A 217 74.36 -22.70 -39.94
CA LYS A 217 73.58 -21.45 -39.82
C LYS A 217 74.22 -20.49 -38.83
N LYS A 218 74.56 -20.98 -37.64
CA LYS A 218 75.25 -20.17 -36.62
C LYS A 218 76.58 -19.62 -37.14
N GLY A 219 77.37 -20.46 -37.82
CA GLY A 219 78.64 -20.04 -38.41
C GLY A 219 78.45 -18.93 -39.46
N ILE A 220 77.50 -19.09 -40.38
CA ILE A 220 77.18 -18.08 -41.40
C ILE A 220 76.65 -16.78 -40.78
N ASP A 221 75.74 -16.86 -39.80
CA ASP A 221 75.18 -15.67 -39.12
C ASP A 221 76.29 -14.85 -38.42
N GLU A 222 77.32 -15.51 -37.88
CA GLU A 222 78.50 -14.86 -37.31
C GLU A 222 79.42 -14.27 -38.39
N ILE A 223 79.61 -14.97 -39.51
CA ILE A 223 80.41 -14.48 -40.64
C ILE A 223 79.79 -13.23 -41.22
N ILE A 224 78.47 -13.22 -41.49
CA ILE A 224 77.76 -12.06 -42.08
C ILE A 224 77.92 -10.79 -41.23
N LYS A 225 78.04 -10.93 -39.90
CA LYS A 225 78.25 -9.81 -38.96
C LYS A 225 79.72 -9.42 -38.80
N SER A 226 80.65 -10.21 -39.34
CA SER A 226 82.08 -10.01 -39.18
C SER A 226 82.65 -9.03 -40.21
N PRO A 227 83.74 -8.32 -39.89
CA PRO A 227 84.49 -7.53 -40.88
C PRO A 227 85.00 -8.38 -42.06
N GLN A 228 85.23 -9.68 -41.84
CA GLN A 228 85.68 -10.60 -42.87
C GLN A 228 84.66 -10.75 -44.00
N TYR A 229 83.37 -10.73 -43.71
CA TYR A 229 82.33 -10.79 -44.74
C TYR A 229 82.29 -9.52 -45.61
N ILE A 230 82.48 -8.35 -45.01
CA ILE A 230 82.63 -7.07 -45.74
C ILE A 230 83.86 -7.15 -46.65
N TYR A 231 84.99 -7.65 -46.14
CA TYR A 231 86.21 -7.85 -46.92
C TYR A 231 85.98 -8.81 -48.11
N LEU A 232 85.30 -9.95 -47.90
CA LEU A 232 85.00 -10.89 -48.99
C LEU A 232 84.06 -10.29 -50.04
N LEU A 233 83.05 -9.51 -49.63
CA LEU A 233 82.19 -8.79 -50.55
C LEU A 233 82.98 -7.78 -51.39
N GLN A 234 83.87 -6.99 -50.76
CA GLN A 234 84.73 -6.05 -51.47
C GLN A 234 85.71 -6.77 -52.42
N LYS A 235 86.33 -7.85 -51.96
CA LYS A 235 87.30 -8.65 -52.74
C LYS A 235 86.71 -9.16 -54.04
N TRP A 236 85.48 -9.70 -54.00
CA TRP A 236 84.86 -10.35 -55.16
C TRP A 236 83.93 -9.44 -55.97
N PHE A 237 83.34 -8.41 -55.36
CA PHE A 237 82.31 -7.58 -56.01
C PHE A 237 82.61 -6.06 -56.02
N GLY A 238 83.68 -5.61 -55.34
CA GLY A 238 84.08 -4.20 -55.25
C GLY A 238 83.30 -3.35 -54.23
N GLU A 239 83.69 -2.07 -54.08
CA GLU A 239 83.16 -1.17 -53.04
C GLU A 239 81.67 -0.79 -53.22
N GLU A 240 81.16 -0.76 -54.45
CA GLU A 240 79.77 -0.39 -54.73
C GLU A 240 78.73 -1.25 -54.02
N VAL A 241 79.06 -2.52 -53.72
CA VAL A 241 78.15 -3.40 -52.98
C VAL A 241 77.89 -2.87 -51.56
N LEU A 242 78.86 -2.20 -50.94
CA LEU A 242 78.71 -1.63 -49.60
C LEU A 242 77.79 -0.42 -49.59
N LEU A 243 77.91 0.47 -50.59
CA LEU A 243 77.04 1.64 -50.75
C LEU A 243 75.56 1.22 -50.87
N ARG A 244 75.29 0.11 -51.58
CA ARG A 244 73.93 -0.43 -51.70
C ARG A 244 73.38 -0.95 -50.37
N LEU A 245 74.21 -1.56 -49.52
CA LEU A 245 73.80 -2.02 -48.20
C LEU A 245 73.43 -0.85 -47.28
N GLU A 246 74.15 0.28 -47.37
CA GLU A 246 73.85 1.49 -46.60
C GLU A 246 72.55 2.18 -47.01
N ILE A 247 72.28 2.29 -48.32
CA ILE A 247 71.06 2.90 -48.84
C ILE A 247 69.82 2.14 -48.33
N LYS A 248 69.84 0.80 -48.40
CA LYS A 248 68.74 -0.05 -47.92
C LYS A 248 68.46 0.14 -46.43
N LYS A 249 69.49 0.39 -45.62
CA LYS A 249 69.33 0.67 -44.18
C LYS A 249 68.63 2.00 -43.92
N LYS A 250 68.96 3.05 -44.68
CA LYS A 250 68.32 4.38 -44.55
C LYS A 250 66.84 4.34 -44.95
N GLU A 251 66.48 3.65 -46.03
CA GLU A 251 65.08 3.54 -46.47
C GLU A 251 64.17 2.93 -45.40
N SER A 252 64.64 1.88 -44.72
CA SER A 252 63.88 1.22 -43.65
C SER A 252 63.62 2.14 -42.45
N GLN A 253 64.58 3.00 -42.08
CA GLN A 253 64.41 3.96 -40.98
C GLN A 253 63.36 5.04 -41.31
N THR A 254 63.36 5.53 -42.55
CA THR A 254 62.39 6.54 -43.02
C THR A 254 60.95 6.00 -42.97
N GLN A 255 60.73 4.75 -43.36
CA GLN A 255 59.40 4.12 -43.29
C GLN A 255 58.86 4.02 -41.85
N TRP A 256 59.74 3.71 -40.89
CA TRP A 256 59.39 3.68 -39.47
C TRP A 256 58.91 5.04 -38.95
N LEU A 257 59.61 6.11 -39.31
CA LEU A 257 59.26 7.48 -38.92
C LEU A 257 57.89 7.92 -39.48
N LEU A 258 57.63 7.62 -40.76
CA LEU A 258 56.34 7.94 -41.39
C LEU A 258 55.16 7.22 -40.71
N THR A 259 55.37 5.96 -40.32
CA THR A 259 54.37 5.17 -39.61
C THR A 259 54.06 5.78 -38.25
N LEU A 260 55.08 6.18 -37.48
CA LEU A 260 54.90 6.85 -36.18
C LEU A 260 54.07 8.14 -36.31
N LEU A 261 54.37 8.95 -37.32
CA LEU A 261 53.70 10.23 -37.54
C LEU A 261 52.21 10.05 -37.86
N SER A 262 51.88 9.02 -38.66
CA SER A 262 50.49 8.69 -39.00
C SER A 262 49.65 8.26 -37.78
N ILE A 263 50.25 7.54 -36.84
CA ILE A 263 49.59 7.13 -35.58
C ILE A 263 49.26 8.35 -34.71
N LEU A 264 50.20 9.28 -34.58
CA LEU A 264 50.00 10.49 -33.78
C LEU A 264 48.86 11.37 -34.32
N LEU A 265 48.77 11.47 -35.65
CA LEU A 265 47.73 12.25 -36.32
C LEU A 265 46.34 11.64 -36.10
N PHE A 266 46.24 10.32 -36.12
CA PHE A 266 45.00 9.59 -35.82
C PHE A 266 44.54 9.80 -34.37
N ILE A 267 45.46 9.72 -33.40
CA ILE A 267 45.14 9.96 -31.97
C ILE A 267 44.59 11.39 -31.77
N SER A 268 45.22 12.38 -32.39
CA SER A 268 44.77 13.78 -32.32
C SER A 268 43.35 13.96 -32.85
N LEU A 269 43.03 13.30 -33.97
CA LEU A 269 41.70 13.35 -34.57
C LEU A 269 40.62 12.73 -33.65
N VAL A 270 40.92 11.59 -33.02
CA VAL A 270 40.01 10.91 -32.08
C VAL A 270 39.72 11.81 -30.87
N ILE A 271 40.73 12.46 -30.30
CA ILE A 271 40.57 13.38 -29.17
C ILE A 271 39.68 14.56 -29.57
N PHE A 272 39.92 15.16 -30.75
CA PHE A 272 39.12 16.28 -31.24
C PHE A 272 37.63 15.92 -31.42
N LEU A 273 37.34 14.77 -32.06
CA LEU A 273 35.97 14.30 -32.25
C LEU A 273 35.28 13.96 -30.94
N SER A 274 35.98 13.30 -30.02
CA SER A 274 35.46 12.93 -28.69
C SER A 274 35.09 14.15 -27.87
N ARG A 275 35.94 15.19 -27.87
CA ARG A 275 35.66 16.46 -27.19
C ARG A 275 34.42 17.15 -27.74
N ARG A 276 34.23 17.12 -29.06
CA ARG A 276 33.08 17.74 -29.72
C ARG A 276 31.78 17.00 -29.40
N TYR A 277 31.81 15.67 -29.39
CA TYR A 277 30.68 14.84 -28.97
C TYR A 277 30.30 15.10 -27.51
N LEU A 278 31.27 15.05 -26.60
CA LEU A 278 31.04 15.25 -25.17
C LEU A 278 30.42 16.62 -24.87
N LYS A 279 30.88 17.69 -25.54
CA LYS A 279 30.30 19.03 -25.37
C LYS A 279 28.82 19.07 -25.75
N LYS A 280 28.46 18.44 -26.88
CA LYS A 280 27.07 18.42 -27.37
C LYS A 280 26.16 17.60 -26.46
N GLU A 281 26.65 16.48 -25.93
CA GLU A 281 25.90 15.64 -25.00
C GLU A 281 25.69 16.33 -23.65
N VAL A 282 26.71 17.01 -23.12
CA VAL A 282 26.59 17.80 -21.89
C VAL A 282 25.58 18.93 -22.04
N GLU A 283 25.58 19.65 -23.16
CA GLU A 283 24.59 20.71 -23.44
C GLU A 283 23.17 20.15 -23.49
N ARG A 284 22.96 18.99 -24.13
CA ARG A 284 21.67 18.31 -24.18
C ARG A 284 21.18 17.87 -22.79
N GLN A 285 22.04 17.19 -22.01
CA GLN A 285 21.66 16.75 -20.66
C GLN A 285 21.42 17.91 -19.71
N THR A 286 22.19 18.99 -19.83
CA THR A 286 21.99 20.20 -19.01
C THR A 286 20.64 20.85 -19.33
N PHE A 287 20.21 20.83 -20.59
CA PHE A 287 18.89 21.31 -20.99
C PHE A 287 17.76 20.44 -20.43
N GLU A 288 17.86 19.11 -20.57
CA GLU A 288 16.87 18.17 -20.00
C GLU A 288 16.77 18.31 -18.47
N ILE A 289 17.90 18.42 -17.76
CA ILE A 289 17.91 18.61 -16.30
C ILE A 289 17.26 19.93 -15.90
N ARG A 290 17.52 21.05 -16.61
CA ARG A 290 16.88 22.34 -16.30
C ARG A 290 15.37 22.29 -16.50
N LYS A 291 14.91 21.65 -17.57
CA LYS A 291 13.48 21.46 -17.83
C LYS A 291 12.82 20.63 -16.71
N LEU A 292 13.42 19.51 -16.34
CA LEU A 292 12.94 18.68 -15.22
C LEU A 292 12.97 19.42 -13.86
N LEU A 293 13.93 20.32 -13.66
CA LEU A 293 14.06 21.10 -12.43
C LEU A 293 13.00 22.20 -12.33
N GLU A 294 12.61 22.83 -13.45
CA GLU A 294 11.47 23.75 -13.50
C GLU A 294 10.13 23.03 -13.30
N GLU A 295 9.92 21.90 -13.96
CA GLU A 295 8.73 21.05 -13.77
C GLU A 295 8.59 20.57 -12.32
N ASN A 296 9.69 20.11 -11.70
CA ASN A 296 9.70 19.69 -10.30
C ASN A 296 9.51 20.85 -9.32
N LYS A 297 10.03 22.07 -9.61
CA LYS A 297 9.77 23.26 -8.78
C LYS A 297 8.29 23.63 -8.77
N LYS A 298 7.65 23.61 -9.94
CA LYS A 298 6.20 23.86 -10.05
C LYS A 298 5.41 22.81 -9.25
N LYS A 299 5.75 21.53 -9.41
CA LYS A 299 5.15 20.42 -8.66
C LYS A 299 5.36 20.52 -7.14
N TYR A 300 6.53 21.00 -6.71
CA TYR A 300 6.83 21.20 -5.29
C TYR A 300 6.00 22.33 -4.67
N GLU A 301 5.82 23.46 -5.38
CA GLU A 301 4.94 24.54 -4.92
C GLU A 301 3.47 24.11 -4.89
N GLU A 302 3.00 23.34 -5.88
CA GLU A 302 1.66 22.74 -5.87
C GLU A 302 1.47 21.82 -4.64
N LEU A 303 2.43 20.94 -4.35
CA LEU A 303 2.41 20.08 -3.16
C LEU A 303 2.43 20.88 -1.85
N ARG A 304 3.20 21.97 -1.80
CA ARG A 304 3.33 22.82 -0.60
C ARG A 304 2.02 23.52 -0.27
N ILE A 305 1.31 24.01 -1.29
CA ILE A 305 -0.01 24.63 -1.12
C ILE A 305 -1.03 23.59 -0.65
N GLY A 306 -1.08 22.40 -1.28
CA GLY A 306 -1.95 21.30 -0.84
C GLY A 306 -1.66 20.84 0.60
N TYR A 307 -0.39 20.75 0.99
CA TYR A 307 0.00 20.41 2.37
C TYR A 307 -0.44 21.47 3.40
N ASN A 308 -0.27 22.75 3.09
CA ASN A 308 -0.71 23.83 3.98
C ASN A 308 -2.23 23.85 4.14
N PHE A 309 -2.97 23.62 3.06
CA PHE A 309 -4.42 23.45 3.08
C PHE A 309 -4.86 22.32 4.02
N LEU A 310 -4.24 21.14 3.90
CA LEU A 310 -4.51 20.00 4.78
C LEU A 310 -4.22 20.30 6.25
N LYS A 311 -3.11 20.98 6.51
CA LYS A 311 -2.70 21.35 7.88
C LYS A 311 -3.76 22.25 8.55
N GLU A 312 -4.36 23.16 7.81
CA GLU A 312 -5.34 24.11 8.35
C GLU A 312 -6.72 23.49 8.59
N ILE A 313 -7.02 22.38 7.93
CA ILE A 313 -8.38 21.80 7.88
C ILE A 313 -8.55 20.58 8.79
N SER A 314 -7.46 19.91 9.18
CA SER A 314 -7.47 18.66 9.96
C SER A 314 -8.21 18.67 11.32
N THR A 315 -8.62 19.84 11.82
CA THR A 315 -9.29 20.00 13.13
C THR A 315 -10.62 20.77 13.08
N LYS A 316 -11.17 21.04 11.89
CA LYS A 316 -12.36 21.88 11.71
C LYS A 316 -13.62 21.03 11.47
N ASN A 317 -14.79 21.51 11.90
CA ASN A 317 -16.08 20.87 11.61
C ASN A 317 -16.47 21.04 10.12
N ILE A 318 -17.48 20.29 9.63
CA ILE A 318 -17.85 20.30 8.20
C ILE A 318 -18.15 21.72 7.68
N GLN A 319 -18.84 22.56 8.46
CA GLN A 319 -19.20 23.92 8.05
C GLN A 319 -17.98 24.84 7.93
N GLU A 320 -17.04 24.74 8.87
CA GLU A 320 -15.78 25.47 8.84
C GLU A 320 -14.85 24.97 7.73
N LEU A 321 -14.92 23.68 7.42
CA LEU A 321 -14.18 23.03 6.36
C LEU A 321 -14.67 23.50 4.98
N GLU A 322 -16.00 23.50 4.76
CA GLU A 322 -16.64 24.08 3.56
C GLU A 322 -16.25 25.55 3.37
N LYS A 323 -16.28 26.34 4.45
CA LYS A 323 -15.90 27.75 4.42
C LYS A 323 -14.42 27.95 4.06
N THR A 324 -13.52 27.24 4.74
CA THR A 324 -12.07 27.36 4.55
C THR A 324 -11.70 26.93 3.12
N PHE A 325 -12.33 25.87 2.61
CA PHE A 325 -12.13 25.43 1.23
C PHE A 325 -12.54 26.48 0.20
N TYR A 326 -13.72 27.08 0.37
CA TYR A 326 -14.15 28.18 -0.49
C TYR A 326 -13.21 29.39 -0.41
N GLU A 327 -12.80 29.80 0.79
CA GLU A 327 -11.89 30.93 0.99
C GLU A 327 -10.52 30.69 0.34
N GLU A 328 -10.00 29.46 0.42
CA GLU A 328 -8.74 29.09 -0.23
C GLU A 328 -8.83 29.03 -1.76
N LEU A 329 -9.92 28.48 -2.31
CA LEU A 329 -10.18 28.51 -3.74
C LEU A 329 -10.25 29.94 -4.27
N ASN A 330 -10.96 30.83 -3.58
CA ASN A 330 -11.02 32.25 -3.96
C ASN A 330 -9.70 32.98 -3.77
N ARG A 331 -8.88 32.62 -2.78
CA ARG A 331 -7.55 33.22 -2.58
C ARG A 331 -6.59 32.83 -3.70
N LEU A 332 -6.62 31.58 -4.13
CA LEU A 332 -5.74 31.05 -5.18
C LEU A 332 -6.19 31.47 -6.59
N PHE A 333 -7.50 31.66 -6.79
CA PHE A 333 -8.10 32.01 -8.08
C PHE A 333 -9.01 33.26 -7.98
N PRO A 334 -8.49 34.43 -7.57
CA PRO A 334 -9.30 35.62 -7.28
C PRO A 334 -9.97 36.24 -8.51
N GLU A 335 -9.48 35.94 -9.72
CA GLU A 335 -10.08 36.40 -10.98
C GLU A 335 -11.23 35.51 -11.48
N ASN A 336 -11.60 34.47 -10.72
CA ASN A 336 -12.60 33.49 -11.07
C ASN A 336 -13.80 33.59 -10.13
N ASN A 337 -15.00 33.64 -10.68
CA ASN A 337 -16.23 33.72 -9.90
C ASN A 337 -16.64 32.30 -9.45
N ILE A 338 -16.02 31.80 -8.37
CA ILE A 338 -16.23 30.44 -7.87
C ILE A 338 -17.52 30.39 -7.05
N ARG A 339 -18.37 29.39 -7.32
CA ARG A 339 -19.56 29.06 -6.53
C ARG A 339 -19.43 27.64 -6.00
N LEU A 340 -19.64 27.45 -4.69
CA LEU A 340 -19.68 26.13 -4.05
C LEU A 340 -21.13 25.78 -3.72
N LEU A 341 -21.64 24.75 -4.40
CA LEU A 341 -22.99 24.23 -4.23
C LEU A 341 -22.94 22.94 -3.43
N LYS A 342 -23.92 22.73 -2.54
CA LYS A 342 -24.11 21.48 -1.80
C LYS A 342 -25.47 20.88 -2.09
N ARG A 343 -25.49 19.57 -2.27
CA ARG A 343 -26.71 18.81 -2.46
C ARG A 343 -27.46 18.68 -1.16
N ILE A 344 -28.73 19.08 -1.19
CA ILE A 344 -29.69 18.84 -0.12
C ILE A 344 -30.91 18.18 -0.77
N ASN A 345 -31.02 16.86 -0.63
CA ASN A 345 -31.97 15.97 -1.31
C ASN A 345 -31.74 15.85 -2.83
N SER A 346 -32.62 16.46 -3.63
CA SER A 346 -32.61 16.43 -5.10
C SER A 346 -32.23 17.79 -5.71
N GLU A 347 -31.95 18.79 -4.87
CA GLU A 347 -31.62 20.15 -5.27
C GLU A 347 -30.25 20.55 -4.71
N PHE A 348 -29.57 21.43 -5.42
CA PHE A 348 -28.31 22.01 -5.00
C PHE A 348 -28.57 23.41 -4.44
N ILE A 349 -28.03 23.67 -3.25
CA ILE A 349 -28.09 24.98 -2.61
C ILE A 349 -26.72 25.62 -2.73
N ASN A 350 -26.68 26.86 -3.17
CA ASN A 350 -25.46 27.65 -3.19
C ASN A 350 -25.03 28.00 -1.76
N LEU A 351 -23.92 27.42 -1.31
CA LEU A 351 -23.36 27.66 0.02
C LEU A 351 -22.55 28.96 0.06
N TYR A 352 -21.74 29.18 -0.98
CA TYR A 352 -20.82 30.30 -1.07
C TYR A 352 -20.67 30.83 -2.50
N PRO A 353 -20.70 32.17 -2.70
CA PRO A 353 -20.89 33.21 -1.68
C PRO A 353 -22.33 33.24 -1.12
N LYS A 354 -22.47 33.48 0.19
CA LYS A 354 -23.77 33.43 0.92
C LYS A 354 -24.83 34.43 0.44
N GLN A 355 -24.48 35.37 -0.43
CA GLN A 355 -25.36 36.43 -0.93
C GLN A 355 -26.40 35.93 -1.95
N ASP A 356 -26.22 34.72 -2.51
CA ASP A 356 -27.14 34.08 -3.47
C ASP A 356 -27.57 32.68 -3.00
N GLN A 357 -28.44 32.56 -1.98
CA GLN A 357 -29.02 31.27 -1.55
C GLN A 357 -30.09 30.74 -2.52
N LEU A 358 -29.75 30.62 -3.80
CA LEU A 358 -30.62 30.05 -4.82
C LEU A 358 -30.62 28.53 -4.71
N LYS A 359 -31.82 27.94 -4.72
CA LYS A 359 -32.01 26.50 -4.92
C LYS A 359 -32.01 26.23 -6.41
N ILE A 360 -31.11 25.36 -6.86
CA ILE A 360 -30.90 25.05 -8.27
C ILE A 360 -31.17 23.56 -8.48
N LYS A 361 -32.03 23.22 -9.44
CA LYS A 361 -32.27 21.82 -9.83
C LYS A 361 -31.14 21.35 -10.74
N MET A 362 -30.93 20.03 -10.80
CA MET A 362 -29.92 19.43 -11.70
C MET A 362 -30.13 19.83 -13.17
N GLU A 363 -31.38 19.92 -13.61
CA GLU A 363 -31.75 20.35 -14.97
C GLU A 363 -31.28 21.78 -15.30
N ASP A 364 -31.38 22.70 -14.34
CA ASP A 364 -30.94 24.09 -14.50
C ASP A 364 -29.40 24.22 -14.43
N LEU A 365 -28.76 23.33 -13.66
CA LEU A 365 -27.30 23.19 -13.61
C LEU A 365 -26.71 22.70 -14.94
N GLU A 366 -27.42 21.86 -15.69
CA GLU A 366 -26.98 21.41 -17.02
C GLU A 366 -27.03 22.55 -18.07
N ILE A 367 -27.86 23.57 -17.86
CA ILE A 367 -28.05 24.71 -18.77
C ILE A 367 -27.04 25.85 -18.48
N ASP A 368 -26.45 25.90 -17.29
CA ASP A 368 -25.44 26.90 -16.91
C ASP A 368 -24.15 26.74 -17.75
N LYS A 369 -23.67 27.84 -18.37
CA LYS A 369 -22.48 27.87 -19.25
C LYS A 369 -21.15 27.84 -18.49
N SER A 370 -21.16 27.89 -17.16
CA SER A 370 -19.97 27.74 -16.33
C SER A 370 -19.38 26.34 -16.41
N GLN A 371 -18.05 26.24 -16.23
CA GLN A 371 -17.38 24.96 -16.04
C GLN A 371 -17.71 24.43 -14.63
N LYS A 372 -17.79 23.10 -14.49
CA LYS A 372 -18.27 22.44 -13.26
C LYS A 372 -17.41 21.25 -12.89
N VAL A 373 -17.10 21.12 -11.59
CA VAL A 373 -16.53 19.90 -11.01
C VAL A 373 -17.51 19.32 -10.00
N TYR A 374 -17.78 18.03 -10.15
CA TYR A 374 -18.66 17.26 -9.29
C TYR A 374 -17.83 16.51 -8.24
N ILE A 375 -18.18 16.68 -6.97
CA ILE A 375 -17.54 15.97 -5.87
C ILE A 375 -18.51 14.91 -5.36
N ASP A 376 -18.17 13.66 -5.65
CA ASP A 376 -18.89 12.49 -5.18
C ASP A 376 -18.41 12.09 -3.79
N ILE A 377 -19.35 11.93 -2.87
CA ILE A 377 -19.14 11.36 -1.53
C ILE A 377 -20.15 10.22 -1.39
N GLU A 378 -19.68 9.03 -1.02
CA GLU A 378 -20.51 7.81 -0.91
C GLU A 378 -21.34 7.50 -2.18
N ASN A 379 -20.72 7.61 -3.37
CA ASN A 379 -21.37 7.38 -4.68
C ASN A 379 -22.56 8.32 -4.98
N LYS A 380 -22.60 9.50 -4.34
CA LYS A 380 -23.55 10.56 -4.67
C LYS A 380 -22.80 11.88 -4.83
N ILE A 381 -23.11 12.61 -5.89
CA ILE A 381 -22.69 14.00 -6.07
C ILE A 381 -23.23 14.79 -4.87
N GLN A 382 -22.32 15.23 -3.99
CA GLN A 382 -22.66 15.96 -2.78
C GLN A 382 -22.30 17.44 -2.91
N TYR A 383 -21.26 17.78 -3.67
CA TYR A 383 -20.89 19.16 -3.94
C TYR A 383 -20.69 19.38 -5.44
N VAL A 384 -20.95 20.61 -5.88
CA VAL A 384 -20.62 21.07 -7.24
C VAL A 384 -19.90 22.40 -7.12
N ILE A 385 -18.73 22.48 -7.76
CA ILE A 385 -17.98 23.74 -7.87
C ILE A 385 -18.23 24.29 -9.27
N CYS A 386 -18.77 25.50 -9.37
CA CYS A 386 -18.94 26.20 -10.65
C CYS A 386 -17.95 27.35 -10.76
N TYR A 387 -17.34 27.53 -11.94
CA TYR A 387 -16.37 28.59 -12.21
C TYR A 387 -16.41 29.05 -13.68
N GLU A 388 -15.96 30.27 -13.97
CA GLU A 388 -16.19 30.94 -15.27
C GLU A 388 -14.98 30.86 -16.24
N LYS A 389 -13.75 30.93 -15.72
CA LYS A 389 -12.49 30.87 -16.50
C LYS A 389 -11.77 29.56 -16.23
N GLU A 390 -11.10 29.01 -17.24
CA GLU A 390 -10.32 27.77 -17.11
C GLU A 390 -9.27 27.86 -15.98
N ILE A 391 -9.33 26.92 -15.03
CA ILE A 391 -8.42 26.84 -13.88
C ILE A 391 -7.32 25.81 -14.21
N PRO A 392 -6.03 26.08 -13.92
CA PRO A 392 -4.97 25.09 -14.11
C PRO A 392 -5.24 23.79 -13.32
N GLU A 393 -5.36 22.67 -14.04
CA GLU A 393 -5.79 21.36 -13.50
C GLU A 393 -4.97 20.90 -12.28
N GLY A 394 -3.63 21.01 -12.30
CA GLY A 394 -2.75 20.39 -11.29
C GLY A 394 -3.04 20.75 -9.81
N LEU A 395 -3.12 22.04 -9.47
CA LEU A 395 -3.37 22.47 -8.09
C LEU A 395 -4.85 22.37 -7.71
N PHE A 396 -5.74 22.61 -8.67
CA PHE A 396 -7.18 22.61 -8.45
C PHE A 396 -7.70 21.19 -8.17
N ASP A 397 -7.27 20.20 -8.96
CA ASP A 397 -7.64 18.81 -8.77
C ASP A 397 -7.13 18.26 -7.43
N LEU A 398 -5.90 18.62 -7.04
CA LEU A 398 -5.33 18.23 -5.74
C LEU A 398 -6.18 18.74 -4.57
N LEU A 399 -6.60 20.01 -4.60
CA LEU A 399 -7.43 20.59 -3.54
C LEU A 399 -8.81 19.95 -3.48
N ILE A 400 -9.38 19.57 -4.62
CA ILE A 400 -10.68 18.90 -4.70
C ILE A 400 -10.60 17.48 -4.13
N GLU A 401 -9.57 16.70 -4.50
CA GLU A 401 -9.36 15.37 -3.95
C GLU A 401 -9.13 15.39 -2.44
N GLU A 402 -8.31 16.32 -1.95
CA GLU A 402 -8.06 16.45 -0.51
C GLU A 402 -9.31 16.91 0.25
N PHE A 403 -10.06 17.89 -0.29
CA PHE A 403 -11.34 18.31 0.30
C PHE A 403 -12.32 17.14 0.38
N LYS A 404 -12.44 16.34 -0.69
CA LYS A 404 -13.26 15.13 -0.71
C LYS A 404 -12.84 14.16 0.39
N HIS A 405 -11.54 13.85 0.49
CA HIS A 405 -11.03 12.90 1.48
C HIS A 405 -11.29 13.36 2.92
N VAL A 406 -11.09 14.65 3.22
CA VAL A 406 -11.34 15.17 4.56
C VAL A 406 -12.84 15.22 4.87
N ILE A 407 -13.70 15.62 3.93
CA ILE A 407 -15.17 15.55 4.13
C ILE A 407 -15.61 14.12 4.43
N GLU A 408 -15.17 13.14 3.63
CA GLU A 408 -15.53 11.71 3.83
C GLU A 408 -15.13 11.25 5.23
N LYS A 409 -13.89 11.56 5.65
CA LYS A 409 -13.38 11.21 6.97
C LYS A 409 -14.17 11.88 8.10
N THR A 410 -14.42 13.19 8.00
CA THR A 410 -15.15 13.94 9.04
C THR A 410 -16.59 13.46 9.15
N THR A 411 -17.26 13.19 8.02
CA THR A 411 -18.62 12.62 7.98
C THR A 411 -18.67 11.26 8.68
N LEU A 412 -17.66 10.42 8.47
CA LEU A 412 -17.56 9.11 9.13
C LEU A 412 -17.34 9.25 10.64
N ILE A 413 -16.51 10.19 11.09
CA ILE A 413 -16.27 10.47 12.51
C ILE A 413 -17.57 10.92 13.20
N GLU A 414 -18.29 11.89 12.64
CA GLU A 414 -19.57 12.34 13.18
C GLU A 414 -20.59 11.19 13.29
N LYS A 415 -20.60 10.27 12.32
CA LYS A 415 -21.46 9.07 12.36
C LYS A 415 -21.06 8.13 13.51
N LEU A 416 -19.76 7.87 13.68
CA LEU A 416 -19.25 7.01 14.75
C LEU A 416 -19.48 7.61 16.14
N GLU A 417 -19.36 8.92 16.30
CA GLU A 417 -19.67 9.61 17.56
C GLU A 417 -21.13 9.43 17.95
N LYS A 418 -22.07 9.62 17.00
CA LYS A 418 -23.50 9.36 17.24
C LYS A 418 -23.76 7.90 17.60
N GLU A 419 -23.14 6.94 16.92
CA GLU A 419 -23.29 5.52 17.26
C GLU A 419 -22.75 5.20 18.66
N LYS A 420 -21.66 5.84 19.07
CA LYS A 420 -21.09 5.69 20.41
C LYS A 420 -22.03 6.25 21.48
N GLU A 421 -22.61 7.44 21.29
CA GLU A 421 -23.59 8.00 22.23
C GLU A 421 -24.83 7.11 22.38
N VAL A 422 -25.30 6.49 21.28
CA VAL A 422 -26.39 5.51 21.33
C VAL A 422 -25.99 4.27 22.14
N SER A 423 -24.76 3.78 21.97
CA SER A 423 -24.25 2.64 22.76
C SER A 423 -24.14 2.97 24.24
N GLU A 424 -23.58 4.14 24.59
CA GLU A 424 -23.46 4.59 25.98
C GLU A 424 -24.83 4.73 26.67
N LEU A 425 -25.85 5.19 25.93
CA LEU A 425 -27.22 5.18 26.41
C LEU A 425 -27.69 3.75 26.72
N ILE A 426 -27.51 2.80 25.81
CA ILE A 426 -27.93 1.41 26.00
C ILE A 426 -27.21 0.77 27.21
N ASP A 427 -25.92 1.02 27.35
CA ASP A 427 -25.10 0.49 28.45
C ASP A 427 -25.55 1.05 29.81
N LEU A 428 -25.82 2.36 29.89
CA LEU A 428 -26.35 3.01 31.10
C LEU A 428 -27.64 2.34 31.60
N PHE A 429 -28.49 1.85 30.68
CA PHE A 429 -29.74 1.17 31.04
C PHE A 429 -29.60 -0.35 31.21
N SER A 430 -28.51 -0.93 30.74
CA SER A 430 -28.17 -2.32 30.96
C SER A 430 -27.62 -2.54 32.38
N GLU A 431 -26.98 -1.53 32.97
CA GLU A 431 -26.61 -1.55 34.38
C GLU A 431 -27.86 -1.56 35.26
N LYS A 432 -27.92 -2.52 36.19
CA LYS A 432 -28.96 -2.65 37.23
C LYS A 432 -28.90 -1.45 38.19
N THR A 433 -29.28 -0.27 37.73
CA THR A 433 -29.38 0.92 38.56
C THR A 433 -30.75 0.92 39.24
N GLU A 434 -30.76 0.94 40.58
CA GLU A 434 -31.99 1.05 41.39
C GLU A 434 -32.70 2.40 41.18
N LYS A 435 -32.03 3.39 40.58
CA LYS A 435 -32.61 4.69 40.25
C LYS A 435 -33.27 4.65 38.88
N VAL A 436 -34.60 4.58 38.87
CA VAL A 436 -35.43 4.79 37.68
C VAL A 436 -35.11 6.16 37.09
N THR A 437 -34.46 6.17 35.93
CA THR A 437 -34.21 7.41 35.17
C THR A 437 -35.53 7.80 34.46
N PRO A 438 -36.03 9.03 34.64
CA PRO A 438 -37.31 9.42 34.04
C PRO A 438 -37.28 9.34 32.51
N LEU A 439 -38.30 8.74 31.89
CA LEU A 439 -38.44 8.59 30.43
C LEU A 439 -38.24 9.90 29.66
N GLY A 440 -38.67 11.04 30.22
CA GLY A 440 -38.46 12.36 29.61
C GLY A 440 -36.99 12.76 29.47
N SER A 441 -36.12 12.32 30.37
CA SER A 441 -34.68 12.57 30.28
C SER A 441 -34.00 11.72 29.19
N ILE A 442 -34.48 10.49 28.99
CA ILE A 442 -34.06 9.60 27.91
C ILE A 442 -34.46 10.22 26.58
N LEU A 443 -35.73 10.60 26.45
CA LEU A 443 -36.27 11.25 25.27
C LEU A 443 -35.45 12.50 24.91
N LYS A 444 -35.12 13.36 25.87
CA LYS A 444 -34.29 14.54 25.62
C LYS A 444 -32.92 14.19 25.02
N ARG A 445 -32.26 13.13 25.50
CA ARG A 445 -30.97 12.68 24.95
C ARG A 445 -31.12 12.13 23.53
N VAL A 446 -32.17 11.34 23.29
CA VAL A 446 -32.52 10.83 21.94
C VAL A 446 -32.72 11.98 20.97
N LEU A 447 -33.47 13.00 21.37
CA LEU A 447 -33.70 14.20 20.56
C LEU A 447 -32.38 14.93 20.25
N ASN A 448 -31.46 15.05 21.21
CA ASN A 448 -30.16 15.67 20.96
C ASN A 448 -29.30 14.88 19.96
N ILE A 449 -29.21 13.55 20.11
CA ILE A 449 -28.45 12.67 19.19
C ILE A 449 -28.98 12.82 17.75
N LEU A 450 -30.30 12.88 17.65
CA LEU A 450 -31.01 12.99 16.39
C LEU A 450 -31.24 14.44 15.96
N ASP A 451 -30.66 15.45 16.63
CA ASP A 451 -30.84 16.87 16.29
C ASP A 451 -32.32 17.25 16.01
N ALA A 452 -33.21 16.80 16.90
CA ALA A 452 -34.66 16.97 16.79
C ALA A 452 -35.18 17.92 17.87
N ASP A 453 -36.20 18.71 17.55
CA ASP A 453 -36.70 19.78 18.42
C ASP A 453 -37.63 19.27 19.53
N ALA A 454 -38.45 18.26 19.22
CA ALA A 454 -39.50 17.79 20.11
C ALA A 454 -39.79 16.30 19.92
N GLY A 455 -40.41 15.69 20.91
CA GLY A 455 -40.82 14.30 20.84
C GLY A 455 -41.80 13.90 21.94
N SER A 456 -42.38 12.72 21.78
CA SER A 456 -43.22 12.09 22.79
C SER A 456 -43.05 10.58 22.81
N ILE A 457 -43.19 10.02 24.00
CA ILE A 457 -43.37 8.58 24.22
C ILE A 457 -44.82 8.39 24.63
N MET A 458 -45.55 7.58 23.85
CA MET A 458 -46.92 7.20 24.14
C MET A 458 -46.95 5.79 24.71
N GLY A 459 -47.53 5.60 25.89
CA GLY A 459 -47.80 4.28 26.45
C GLY A 459 -49.11 3.72 25.88
N TYR A 460 -49.14 2.43 25.60
CA TYR A 460 -50.34 1.72 25.16
C TYR A 460 -51.04 1.08 26.37
N ASP A 461 -52.30 1.46 26.57
CA ASP A 461 -53.18 0.86 27.57
C ASP A 461 -54.03 -0.22 26.88
N GLU A 462 -53.80 -1.49 27.24
CA GLU A 462 -54.54 -2.64 26.71
C GLU A 462 -55.99 -2.68 27.19
N ASP A 463 -56.29 -2.17 28.39
CA ASP A 463 -57.63 -2.24 29.00
C ASP A 463 -58.57 -1.26 28.28
N ASP A 464 -58.09 -0.04 28.03
CA ASP A 464 -58.84 1.01 27.33
C ASP A 464 -58.67 0.97 25.80
N ASN A 465 -57.69 0.22 25.31
CA ASN A 465 -57.24 0.17 23.90
C ASN A 465 -56.90 1.56 23.33
N VAL A 466 -56.13 2.35 24.08
CA VAL A 466 -55.71 3.71 23.72
C VAL A 466 -54.23 3.98 23.97
N LEU A 467 -53.68 4.94 23.24
CA LEU A 467 -52.34 5.50 23.44
C LEU A 467 -52.46 6.83 24.18
N ARG A 468 -51.61 7.02 25.21
CA ARG A 468 -51.52 8.27 25.99
C ARG A 468 -50.07 8.71 26.10
N ILE A 469 -49.82 10.01 26.07
CA ILE A 469 -48.45 10.53 26.23
C ILE A 469 -48.01 10.35 27.69
N VAL A 470 -46.95 9.57 27.91
CA VAL A 470 -46.37 9.32 29.24
C VAL A 470 -45.09 10.12 29.47
N ALA A 471 -44.42 10.54 28.39
CA ALA A 471 -43.30 11.46 28.46
C ALA A 471 -43.24 12.32 27.19
N SER A 472 -42.79 13.57 27.34
CA SER A 472 -42.64 14.51 26.23
C SER A 472 -41.48 15.47 26.46
N PHE A 473 -40.98 16.03 25.38
CA PHE A 473 -40.03 17.14 25.40
C PHE A 473 -40.31 18.05 24.21
N GLY A 474 -40.25 19.37 24.41
CA GLY A 474 -40.52 20.36 23.35
C GLY A 474 -41.98 20.45 22.90
N LEU A 475 -42.93 19.79 23.57
CA LEU A 475 -44.36 19.83 23.29
C LEU A 475 -45.12 20.74 24.28
N PRO A 476 -46.18 21.47 23.85
CA PRO A 476 -47.04 22.22 24.76
C PRO A 476 -47.76 21.31 25.77
N GLN A 477 -47.91 21.77 27.01
CA GLN A 477 -48.53 20.98 28.09
C GLN A 477 -49.98 20.57 27.77
N GLU A 478 -50.76 21.44 27.14
CA GLU A 478 -52.13 21.15 26.71
C GLU A 478 -52.21 19.96 25.75
N VAL A 479 -51.21 19.79 24.87
CA VAL A 479 -51.15 18.65 23.95
C VAL A 479 -50.85 17.37 24.71
N VAL A 480 -49.95 17.43 25.69
CA VAL A 480 -49.56 16.28 26.50
C VAL A 480 -50.74 15.73 27.29
N GLU A 481 -51.54 16.61 27.90
CA GLU A 481 -52.67 16.24 28.75
C GLU A 481 -53.89 15.75 27.96
N ASN A 482 -54.15 16.32 26.77
CA ASN A 482 -55.38 16.04 26.02
C ASN A 482 -55.23 14.98 24.90
N THR A 483 -54.01 14.57 24.55
CA THR A 483 -53.80 13.62 23.46
C THR A 483 -54.09 12.18 23.90
N VAL A 484 -55.19 11.62 23.40
CA VAL A 484 -55.56 10.21 23.54
C VAL A 484 -55.92 9.68 22.17
N LEU A 485 -55.25 8.63 21.70
CA LEU A 485 -55.45 8.08 20.35
C LEU A 485 -55.86 6.62 20.42
N ARG A 486 -56.82 6.21 19.60
CA ARG A 486 -57.16 4.80 19.40
C ARG A 486 -56.23 4.14 18.39
N MET A 487 -56.23 2.81 18.36
CA MET A 487 -55.56 2.04 17.31
C MET A 487 -56.07 2.45 15.92
N GLY A 488 -55.15 2.71 14.99
CA GLY A 488 -55.45 3.22 13.64
C GLY A 488 -55.73 4.72 13.54
N GLU A 489 -55.87 5.43 14.66
CA GLU A 489 -56.15 6.87 14.69
C GLU A 489 -54.87 7.71 14.64
N GLY A 490 -54.81 8.69 13.74
CA GLY A 490 -53.60 9.48 13.57
C GLY A 490 -52.41 8.68 13.03
N ILE A 491 -51.23 9.31 13.01
CA ILE A 491 -49.99 8.63 12.63
C ILE A 491 -49.60 7.59 13.69
N ALA A 492 -49.61 7.99 14.97
CA ALA A 492 -49.18 7.12 16.06
C ALA A 492 -50.10 5.91 16.22
N GLY A 493 -51.42 6.08 16.13
CA GLY A 493 -52.36 4.95 16.14
C GLY A 493 -52.20 4.03 14.93
N TRP A 494 -51.90 4.57 13.74
CA TRP A 494 -51.59 3.76 12.56
C TRP A 494 -50.33 2.92 12.76
N VAL A 495 -49.24 3.52 13.27
CA VAL A 495 -47.98 2.84 13.58
C VAL A 495 -48.18 1.76 14.64
N ALA A 496 -48.95 2.04 15.68
CA ALA A 496 -49.33 1.05 16.68
C ALA A 496 -50.08 -0.15 16.07
N GLN A 497 -51.06 0.10 15.19
CA GLN A 497 -51.86 -0.94 14.56
C GLN A 497 -51.06 -1.83 13.61
N HIS A 498 -50.17 -1.24 12.80
CA HIS A 498 -49.43 -1.98 11.77
C HIS A 498 -48.09 -2.51 12.29
N ARG A 499 -47.59 -1.99 13.41
CA ARG A 499 -46.27 -2.32 13.98
C ARG A 499 -45.12 -2.02 13.01
N GLU A 500 -45.32 -1.02 12.16
CA GLU A 500 -44.34 -0.57 11.17
C GLU A 500 -43.91 0.86 11.45
N PRO A 501 -42.60 1.18 11.41
CA PRO A 501 -42.13 2.54 11.58
C PRO A 501 -42.46 3.41 10.37
N LEU A 502 -42.61 4.71 10.61
CA LEU A 502 -42.95 5.69 9.58
C LEU A 502 -41.99 6.89 9.66
N ILE A 503 -41.39 7.24 8.52
CA ILE A 503 -40.65 8.50 8.34
C ILE A 503 -41.54 9.43 7.51
N LEU A 504 -41.80 10.62 8.04
CA LEU A 504 -42.60 11.66 7.40
C LEU A 504 -41.73 12.87 7.09
N GLU A 505 -41.50 13.13 5.80
CA GLU A 505 -40.78 14.33 5.37
C GLU A 505 -41.61 15.61 5.57
N ASP A 506 -42.92 15.50 5.41
CA ASP A 506 -43.90 16.58 5.62
C ASP A 506 -45.18 15.98 6.19
N VAL A 507 -45.41 16.19 7.47
CA VAL A 507 -46.57 15.60 8.17
C VAL A 507 -47.90 16.11 7.60
N TYR A 508 -47.95 17.33 7.03
CA TYR A 508 -49.18 17.91 6.48
C TYR A 508 -49.61 17.28 5.15
N LYS A 509 -48.72 16.54 4.49
CA LYS A 509 -49.04 15.81 3.24
C LYS A 509 -49.63 14.43 3.50
N ASP A 510 -49.51 13.90 4.72
CA ASP A 510 -50.04 12.59 5.06
C ASP A 510 -51.51 12.70 5.51
N LYS A 511 -52.38 11.93 4.85
CA LYS A 511 -53.83 11.93 5.15
C LYS A 511 -54.15 11.42 6.57
N ARG A 512 -53.22 10.72 7.21
CA ARG A 512 -53.34 10.19 8.57
C ARG A 512 -52.96 11.24 9.62
N PHE A 513 -52.42 12.39 9.24
CA PHE A 513 -52.10 13.45 10.19
C PHE A 513 -53.38 14.08 10.74
N VAL A 514 -53.64 13.87 12.02
CA VAL A 514 -54.74 14.50 12.75
C VAL A 514 -54.21 15.78 13.38
N ILE A 515 -54.85 16.91 13.07
CA ILE A 515 -54.50 18.20 13.67
C ILE A 515 -55.05 18.22 15.09
N ILE A 516 -54.14 18.24 16.08
CA ILE A 516 -54.46 18.38 17.50
C ILE A 516 -54.31 19.85 17.87
N GLU A 517 -55.31 20.45 18.52
CA GLU A 517 -55.24 21.80 19.07
C GLU A 517 -54.66 21.78 20.50
N PRO A 518 -53.81 22.75 20.89
CA PRO A 518 -53.36 23.90 20.11
C PRO A 518 -52.37 23.51 19.00
N ARG A 519 -52.50 24.10 17.81
CA ARG A 519 -51.58 23.87 16.70
C ARG A 519 -50.13 24.16 17.09
N PHE A 520 -49.26 23.15 16.98
CA PHE A 520 -47.82 23.31 16.99
C PHE A 520 -47.23 22.71 15.71
N ASN A 521 -46.25 23.41 15.14
CA ASN A 521 -45.84 23.27 13.73
C ASN A 521 -44.82 22.13 13.56
N ILE A 522 -45.28 20.88 13.61
CA ILE A 522 -44.45 19.72 13.23
C ILE A 522 -44.21 19.79 11.71
N LYS A 523 -42.95 19.76 11.29
CA LYS A 523 -42.59 19.70 9.86
C LYS A 523 -42.38 18.28 9.41
N SER A 524 -41.45 17.59 10.03
CA SER A 524 -41.11 16.19 9.76
C SER A 524 -41.15 15.37 11.04
N SER A 525 -41.30 14.06 10.91
CA SER A 525 -41.42 13.17 12.06
C SER A 525 -40.89 11.75 11.78
N ILE A 526 -40.29 11.11 12.78
CA ILE A 526 -40.18 9.65 12.88
C ILE A 526 -41.21 9.19 13.90
N CYS A 527 -42.04 8.24 13.50
CA CYS A 527 -42.97 7.55 14.38
C CYS A 527 -42.60 6.06 14.41
N TYR A 528 -42.28 5.53 15.60
CA TYR A 528 -41.70 4.20 15.77
C TYR A 528 -42.51 3.36 16.77
N PRO A 529 -42.88 2.11 16.44
CA PRO A 529 -43.61 1.24 17.36
C PRO A 529 -42.68 0.72 18.46
N LEU A 530 -43.08 0.88 19.72
CA LEU A 530 -42.35 0.35 20.87
C LEU A 530 -42.88 -1.06 21.17
N ILE A 531 -42.05 -2.06 20.89
CA ILE A 531 -42.41 -3.47 21.01
C ILE A 531 -41.40 -4.16 21.91
N TYR A 532 -41.89 -4.87 22.91
CA TYR A 532 -41.08 -5.71 23.80
C TYR A 532 -41.70 -7.10 23.89
N ASN A 533 -40.91 -8.16 23.69
CA ASN A 533 -41.38 -9.56 23.66
C ASN A 533 -42.63 -9.78 22.79
N ASN A 534 -42.65 -9.20 21.57
CA ASN A 534 -43.75 -9.26 20.60
C ASN A 534 -45.08 -8.60 21.06
N LYS A 535 -45.09 -7.93 22.22
CA LYS A 535 -46.18 -7.09 22.72
C LYS A 535 -45.90 -5.62 22.37
N LEU A 536 -46.90 -4.94 21.83
CA LEU A 536 -46.87 -3.49 21.66
C LEU A 536 -47.06 -2.85 23.03
N VAL A 537 -46.14 -1.97 23.42
CA VAL A 537 -46.19 -1.25 24.70
C VAL A 537 -46.35 0.26 24.50
N GLY A 538 -46.20 0.75 23.27
CA GLY A 538 -46.31 2.17 22.99
C GLY A 538 -45.84 2.58 21.62
N VAL A 539 -45.69 3.90 21.44
CA VAL A 539 -45.18 4.54 20.23
C VAL A 539 -44.24 5.68 20.61
N LEU A 540 -43.09 5.77 19.93
CA LEU A 540 -42.14 6.86 20.05
C LEU A 540 -42.29 7.81 18.87
N ASN A 541 -42.46 9.10 19.15
CA ASN A 541 -42.55 10.16 18.16
C ASN A 541 -41.37 11.12 18.32
N ILE A 542 -40.69 11.41 17.23
CA ILE A 542 -39.55 12.33 17.16
C ILE A 542 -39.86 13.34 16.06
N ASN A 543 -39.83 14.63 16.39
CA ASN A 543 -40.37 15.69 15.57
C ASN A 543 -39.35 16.80 15.37
N SER A 544 -39.33 17.38 14.17
CA SER A 544 -38.66 18.66 13.90
C SER A 544 -39.70 19.76 13.76
N LEU A 545 -39.46 20.88 14.46
CA LEU A 545 -40.28 22.08 14.55
C LEU A 545 -39.63 23.28 13.82
N LYS A 546 -38.29 23.36 13.83
CA LYS A 546 -37.50 24.44 13.23
C LYS A 546 -36.58 23.88 12.15
N ASP A 547 -36.56 24.56 11.00
CA ASP A 547 -35.91 24.13 9.76
C ASP A 547 -36.32 22.72 9.30
N PHE A 548 -36.20 22.43 8.00
CA PHE A 548 -36.58 21.13 7.46
C PHE A 548 -35.48 20.10 7.79
N LYS A 549 -35.35 19.65 9.06
CA LYS A 549 -34.60 18.42 9.31
C LYS A 549 -35.35 17.29 8.64
N LYS A 550 -34.77 16.72 7.59
CA LYS A 550 -35.33 15.52 6.95
C LYS A 550 -34.68 14.30 7.57
N PHE A 551 -35.50 13.51 8.24
CA PHE A 551 -35.08 12.23 8.79
C PHE A 551 -34.80 11.23 7.67
N ASP A 552 -33.72 10.47 7.82
CA ASP A 552 -33.31 9.44 6.86
C ASP A 552 -33.36 8.02 7.46
N LYS A 553 -32.90 7.04 6.70
CA LYS A 553 -32.83 5.64 7.17
C LYS A 553 -31.81 5.42 8.28
N ASN A 554 -30.77 6.25 8.37
CA ASN A 554 -29.77 6.16 9.44
C ASN A 554 -30.36 6.67 10.75
N ASP A 555 -31.11 7.79 10.73
CA ASP A 555 -31.86 8.28 11.89
C ASP A 555 -32.82 7.19 12.39
N LEU A 556 -33.56 6.54 11.49
CA LEU A 556 -34.45 5.43 11.85
C LEU A 556 -33.71 4.24 12.48
N ALA A 557 -32.55 3.86 11.95
CA ALA A 557 -31.74 2.78 12.52
C ALA A 557 -31.21 3.11 13.94
N MET A 558 -30.91 4.39 14.21
CA MET A 558 -30.58 4.84 15.57
C MET A 558 -31.80 4.78 16.50
N VAL A 559 -32.97 5.21 16.00
CA VAL A 559 -34.24 5.13 16.75
C VAL A 559 -34.57 3.69 17.11
N GLU A 560 -34.42 2.74 16.18
CA GLU A 560 -34.67 1.31 16.42
C GLU A 560 -33.84 0.77 17.59
N LYS A 561 -32.55 1.11 17.65
CA LYS A 561 -31.66 0.69 18.75
C LYS A 561 -32.18 1.20 20.11
N ILE A 562 -32.55 2.48 20.20
CA ILE A 562 -32.99 3.10 21.47
C ILE A 562 -34.43 2.74 21.82
N ALA A 563 -35.28 2.53 20.82
CA ALA A 563 -36.68 2.14 20.97
C ALA A 563 -36.81 0.83 21.76
N SER A 564 -35.89 -0.12 21.58
CA SER A 564 -35.86 -1.36 22.36
C SER A 564 -35.75 -1.12 23.88
N VAL A 565 -34.91 -0.17 24.28
CA VAL A 565 -34.71 0.22 25.69
C VAL A 565 -35.94 0.94 26.23
N ILE A 566 -36.49 1.89 25.47
CA ILE A 566 -37.70 2.61 25.86
C ILE A 566 -38.88 1.63 26.00
N ALA A 567 -39.02 0.69 25.07
CA ALA A 567 -40.05 -0.34 25.12
C ALA A 567 -39.91 -1.22 26.38
N TYR A 568 -38.69 -1.64 26.73
CA TYR A 568 -38.44 -2.38 27.96
C TYR A 568 -38.84 -1.59 29.22
N LEU A 569 -38.47 -0.30 29.28
CA LEU A 569 -38.79 0.54 30.43
C LEU A 569 -40.31 0.77 30.59
N LEU A 570 -41.01 1.03 29.49
CA LEU A 570 -42.48 1.13 29.48
C LEU A 570 -43.12 -0.18 29.92
N TYR A 571 -42.66 -1.30 29.36
CA TYR A 571 -43.16 -2.63 29.73
C TYR A 571 -42.97 -2.91 31.23
N LYS A 572 -41.79 -2.56 31.76
CA LYS A 572 -41.47 -2.74 33.17
C LYS A 572 -42.39 -1.90 34.07
N GLU A 573 -42.60 -0.63 33.72
CA GLU A 573 -43.47 0.26 34.48
C GLU A 573 -44.94 -0.21 34.46
N GLU A 574 -45.45 -0.61 33.29
CA GLU A 574 -46.78 -1.21 33.14
C GLU A 574 -46.92 -2.48 34.00
N LEU A 575 -45.91 -3.36 33.97
CA LEU A 575 -45.89 -4.60 34.73
C LEU A 575 -45.89 -4.35 36.24
N GLU A 576 -45.07 -3.42 36.73
CA GLU A 576 -45.02 -3.04 38.14
C GLU A 576 -46.36 -2.47 38.62
N GLN A 577 -46.99 -1.59 37.82
CA GLN A 577 -48.31 -1.03 38.13
C GLN A 577 -49.39 -2.12 38.15
N ARG A 578 -49.35 -3.07 37.19
CA ARG A 578 -50.29 -4.19 37.12
C ARG A 578 -50.13 -5.13 38.31
N ILE A 579 -48.90 -5.45 38.71
CA ILE A 579 -48.62 -6.24 39.93
C ILE A 579 -49.16 -5.51 41.17
N HIS A 580 -48.95 -4.20 41.28
CA HIS A 580 -49.46 -3.42 42.41
C HIS A 580 -50.98 -3.43 42.48
N ARG A 581 -51.66 -3.23 41.34
CA ARG A 581 -53.12 -3.28 41.22
C ARG A 581 -53.67 -4.65 41.62
N LEU A 582 -53.11 -5.73 41.07
CA LEU A 582 -53.52 -7.10 41.37
C LEU A 582 -53.32 -7.47 42.84
N ASN A 583 -52.20 -7.06 43.45
CA ASN A 583 -51.96 -7.28 44.88
C ASN A 583 -52.99 -6.57 45.74
N LYS A 584 -53.35 -5.32 45.39
CA LYS A 584 -54.36 -4.55 46.10
C LYS A 584 -55.76 -5.17 45.97
N GLU A 585 -56.15 -5.55 44.76
CA GLU A 585 -57.44 -6.21 44.49
C GLU A 585 -57.54 -7.55 45.24
N SER A 586 -56.47 -8.36 45.23
CA SER A 586 -56.40 -9.62 45.97
C SER A 586 -56.55 -9.40 47.48
N LEU A 587 -55.94 -8.34 48.02
CA LEU A 587 -56.06 -7.98 49.43
C LEU A 587 -57.50 -7.58 49.79
N ILE A 588 -58.14 -6.76 48.95
CA ILE A 588 -59.53 -6.33 49.16
C ILE A 588 -60.46 -7.56 49.18
N VAL A 589 -60.30 -8.50 48.25
CA VAL A 589 -61.11 -9.73 48.21
C VAL A 589 -60.91 -10.58 49.47
N LEU A 590 -59.67 -10.73 49.96
CA LEU A 590 -59.39 -11.49 51.19
C LEU A 590 -60.04 -10.84 52.43
N VAL A 591 -60.01 -9.51 52.50
CA VAL A 591 -60.68 -8.74 53.57
C VAL A 591 -62.19 -8.93 53.50
N GLU A 592 -62.79 -8.81 52.31
CA GLU A 592 -64.23 -9.01 52.12
C GLU A 592 -64.68 -10.43 52.48
N MET A 593 -63.85 -11.44 52.26
CA MET A 593 -64.12 -12.81 52.70
C MET A 593 -64.16 -12.94 54.23
N ILE A 594 -63.30 -12.20 54.95
CA ILE A 594 -63.29 -12.20 56.42
C ILE A 594 -64.52 -11.46 56.94
N ASP A 595 -64.83 -10.29 56.36
CA ASP A 595 -66.04 -9.53 56.66
C ASP A 595 -67.31 -10.37 56.42
N ALA A 596 -67.36 -11.19 55.36
CA ALA A 596 -68.51 -12.05 55.09
C ALA A 596 -68.68 -13.21 56.09
N ARG A 597 -67.62 -13.59 56.83
CA ARG A 597 -67.69 -14.64 57.87
C ARG A 597 -68.36 -14.11 59.15
N ASP A 598 -68.25 -12.82 59.40
CA ASP A 598 -68.95 -12.11 60.46
C ASP A 598 -70.31 -11.62 59.92
N PRO A 599 -71.44 -12.14 60.43
CA PRO A 599 -72.78 -11.81 59.90
C PRO A 599 -73.13 -10.31 59.92
N TYR A 600 -72.32 -9.49 60.58
CA TYR A 600 -72.60 -8.09 60.88
C TYR A 600 -71.68 -7.09 60.16
N THR A 601 -70.70 -7.54 59.36
CA THR A 601 -69.63 -6.66 58.84
C THR A 601 -69.46 -6.65 57.32
N GLY A 602 -70.44 -7.10 56.53
CA GLY A 602 -70.36 -7.00 55.06
C GLY A 602 -70.07 -5.57 54.56
N GLY A 603 -68.87 -5.34 54.00
CA GLY A 603 -68.42 -4.03 53.53
C GLY A 603 -67.95 -3.06 54.64
N HIS A 604 -67.89 -3.50 55.89
CA HIS A 604 -67.47 -2.71 57.05
C HIS A 604 -66.05 -2.18 56.89
N SER A 605 -65.09 -3.05 56.56
CA SER A 605 -63.68 -2.67 56.45
C SER A 605 -63.47 -1.62 55.36
N ARG A 606 -64.26 -1.67 54.28
CA ARG A 606 -64.27 -0.67 53.20
C ARG A 606 -64.78 0.70 53.69
N GLU A 607 -65.87 0.72 54.45
CA GLU A 607 -66.42 1.96 55.02
C GLU A 607 -65.49 2.59 56.06
N VAL A 608 -64.91 1.79 56.96
CA VAL A 608 -63.92 2.26 57.94
C VAL A 608 -62.72 2.87 57.24
N ARG A 609 -62.21 2.20 56.19
CA ARG A 609 -61.16 2.74 55.32
C ARG A 609 -61.55 4.09 54.71
N ASN A 610 -62.76 4.22 54.17
CA ASN A 610 -63.21 5.48 53.56
C ASN A 610 -63.24 6.62 54.58
N ILE A 611 -63.85 6.38 55.74
CA ILE A 611 -63.96 7.37 56.84
C ILE A 611 -62.57 7.78 57.34
N ALA A 612 -61.66 6.81 57.53
CA ALA A 612 -60.31 7.09 58.01
C ALA A 612 -59.50 7.91 56.98
N VAL A 613 -59.57 7.57 55.70
CA VAL A 613 -58.87 8.29 54.62
C VAL A 613 -59.46 9.70 54.43
N ASP A 614 -60.78 9.85 54.46
CA ASP A 614 -61.42 11.16 54.34
C ASP A 614 -61.08 12.05 55.53
N PHE A 615 -60.99 11.49 56.74
CA PHE A 615 -60.51 12.22 57.91
C PHE A 615 -59.04 12.61 57.80
N GLY A 616 -58.18 11.69 57.33
CA GLY A 616 -56.78 12.00 57.04
C GLY A 616 -56.61 13.15 56.04
N LYS A 617 -57.42 13.16 54.98
CA LYS A 617 -57.44 14.27 54.00
C LYS A 617 -57.88 15.58 54.63
N TYR A 618 -58.92 15.54 55.47
CA TYR A 618 -59.45 16.73 56.14
C TYR A 618 -58.38 17.40 57.03
N ILE A 619 -57.58 16.62 57.75
CA ILE A 619 -56.51 17.14 58.62
C ILE A 619 -55.17 17.38 57.89
N GLY A 620 -55.12 17.18 56.56
CA GLY A 620 -53.97 17.54 55.74
C GLY A 620 -52.83 16.51 55.68
N LEU A 621 -53.13 15.22 55.90
CA LEU A 621 -52.13 14.16 55.74
C LEU A 621 -51.66 14.01 54.29
N LYS A 622 -50.39 13.63 54.11
CA LYS A 622 -49.81 13.38 52.78
C LYS A 622 -50.30 12.06 52.19
N GLU A 623 -50.23 11.90 50.87
CA GLU A 623 -50.63 10.68 50.16
C GLU A 623 -49.98 9.39 50.71
N GLU A 624 -48.72 9.45 51.14
CA GLU A 624 -48.03 8.31 51.75
C GLU A 624 -48.69 7.87 53.08
N GLU A 625 -49.15 8.84 53.87
CA GLU A 625 -49.83 8.61 55.15
C GLU A 625 -51.29 8.15 54.93
N LEU A 626 -51.95 8.68 53.89
CA LEU A 626 -53.28 8.23 53.48
C LEU A 626 -53.27 6.76 53.03
N LYS A 627 -52.20 6.29 52.37
CA LYS A 627 -52.01 4.88 52.04
C LYS A 627 -51.90 4.00 53.29
N ILE A 628 -51.25 4.48 54.35
CA ILE A 628 -51.16 3.76 55.63
C ILE A 628 -52.57 3.59 56.22
N LEU A 629 -53.35 4.66 56.28
CA LEU A 629 -54.75 4.62 56.75
C LEU A 629 -55.64 3.76 55.86
N GLU A 630 -55.42 3.78 54.55
CA GLU A 630 -56.14 2.93 53.61
C GLU A 630 -55.95 1.44 53.93
N TYR A 631 -54.69 0.98 54.02
CA TYR A 631 -54.42 -0.43 54.32
C TYR A 631 -54.79 -0.79 55.76
N ALA A 632 -54.58 0.11 56.74
CA ALA A 632 -54.98 -0.13 58.12
C ALA A 632 -56.50 -0.26 58.24
N GLY A 633 -57.28 0.57 57.55
CA GLY A 633 -58.74 0.47 57.48
C GLY A 633 -59.22 -0.85 56.88
N TYR A 634 -58.61 -1.31 55.79
CA TYR A 634 -58.96 -2.62 55.22
C TYR A 634 -58.57 -3.78 56.14
N LEU A 635 -57.45 -3.70 56.86
CA LEU A 635 -56.87 -4.85 57.56
C LEU A 635 -57.13 -4.87 59.08
N HIS A 636 -57.79 -3.86 59.66
CA HIS A 636 -57.91 -3.72 61.11
C HIS A 636 -58.49 -4.96 61.81
N ASP A 637 -59.45 -5.60 61.15
CA ASP A 637 -60.17 -6.78 61.64
C ASP A 637 -59.62 -8.13 61.13
N ILE A 638 -58.49 -8.14 60.41
CA ILE A 638 -57.94 -9.37 59.78
C ILE A 638 -57.73 -10.52 60.79
N GLY A 639 -57.44 -10.19 62.05
CA GLY A 639 -57.25 -11.18 63.11
C GLY A 639 -58.51 -11.94 63.52
N LYS A 640 -59.72 -11.47 63.15
CA LYS A 640 -60.97 -12.20 63.35
C LYS A 640 -60.97 -13.57 62.66
N ILE A 641 -60.08 -13.79 61.69
CA ILE A 641 -59.87 -15.12 61.08
C ILE A 641 -59.52 -16.20 62.12
N LYS A 642 -58.81 -15.85 63.20
CA LYS A 642 -58.45 -16.78 64.27
C LYS A 642 -59.55 -16.94 65.34
N VAL A 643 -60.62 -16.15 65.30
CA VAL A 643 -61.74 -16.27 66.24
C VAL A 643 -62.61 -17.48 65.86
N PRO A 644 -62.96 -18.39 66.79
CA PRO A 644 -63.85 -19.51 66.51
C PRO A 644 -65.25 -19.08 66.06
N ASP A 645 -65.86 -19.84 65.15
CA ASP A 645 -67.18 -19.54 64.57
C ASP A 645 -68.29 -19.41 65.62
N TYR A 646 -68.28 -20.26 66.66
CA TYR A 646 -69.30 -20.22 67.71
C TYR A 646 -69.23 -18.95 68.58
N ILE A 647 -68.08 -18.25 68.59
CA ILE A 647 -67.92 -16.94 69.25
C ILE A 647 -68.29 -15.84 68.25
N LEU A 648 -67.72 -15.87 67.05
CA LEU A 648 -67.91 -14.84 66.03
C LEU A 648 -69.37 -14.71 65.58
N LYS A 649 -70.09 -15.83 65.43
CA LYS A 649 -71.47 -15.88 64.92
C LYS A 649 -72.53 -15.96 66.03
N LYS A 650 -72.15 -15.80 67.31
CA LYS A 650 -73.08 -15.96 68.44
C LYS A 650 -74.23 -14.94 68.35
N PRO A 651 -75.52 -15.36 68.33
CA PRO A 651 -76.64 -14.44 68.33
C PRO A 651 -76.93 -13.94 69.75
N GLY A 652 -76.16 -12.96 70.23
CA GLY A 652 -76.34 -12.37 71.56
C GLY A 652 -75.06 -11.78 72.15
N LYS A 653 -75.09 -11.48 73.46
CA LYS A 653 -73.89 -11.04 74.19
C LYS A 653 -72.92 -12.20 74.38
N LEU A 654 -71.62 -11.91 74.26
CA LEU A 654 -70.54 -12.83 74.60
C LEU A 654 -70.43 -12.96 76.13
N SER A 655 -70.01 -14.14 76.62
CA SER A 655 -69.55 -14.28 78.01
C SER A 655 -68.22 -13.57 78.21
N ASP A 656 -67.79 -13.40 79.47
CA ASP A 656 -66.51 -12.76 79.77
C ASP A 656 -65.33 -13.55 79.16
N GLU A 657 -65.39 -14.89 79.16
CA GLU A 657 -64.37 -15.74 78.54
C GLU A 657 -64.37 -15.63 77.02
N GLU A 658 -65.54 -15.65 76.38
CA GLU A 658 -65.67 -15.48 74.93
C GLU A 658 -65.21 -14.09 74.48
N PHE A 659 -65.52 -13.07 75.26
CA PHE A 659 -65.08 -11.70 74.99
C PHE A 659 -63.57 -11.56 75.14
N MET A 660 -62.95 -12.26 76.09
CA MET A 660 -61.49 -12.30 76.22
C MET A 660 -60.81 -12.89 74.98
N ILE A 661 -61.41 -13.92 74.37
CA ILE A 661 -60.95 -14.47 73.09
C ILE A 661 -61.15 -13.46 71.94
N MET A 662 -62.30 -12.78 71.89
CA MET A 662 -62.57 -11.74 70.89
C MET A 662 -61.54 -10.60 70.94
N LYS A 663 -61.12 -10.18 72.14
CA LYS A 663 -60.08 -9.14 72.35
C LYS A 663 -58.71 -9.50 71.78
N MET A 664 -58.46 -10.75 71.40
CA MET A 664 -57.20 -11.17 70.80
C MET A 664 -57.10 -10.85 69.31
N HIS A 665 -58.18 -10.49 68.62
CA HIS A 665 -58.11 -10.22 67.18
C HIS A 665 -57.13 -9.10 66.77
N PRO A 666 -56.88 -8.01 67.54
CA PRO A 666 -55.85 -7.04 67.16
C PRO A 666 -54.45 -7.64 67.26
N VAL A 667 -54.19 -8.45 68.28
CA VAL A 667 -52.93 -9.18 68.50
C VAL A 667 -52.69 -10.17 67.37
N TRP A 668 -53.71 -10.96 67.02
CA TRP A 668 -53.64 -11.90 65.90
C TRP A 668 -53.51 -11.20 64.56
N GLY A 669 -54.12 -10.02 64.40
CA GLY A 669 -53.97 -9.20 63.22
C GLY A 669 -52.52 -8.80 62.99
N GLU A 670 -51.87 -8.24 64.01
CA GLU A 670 -50.43 -7.95 63.96
C GLU A 670 -49.60 -9.21 63.68
N GLU A 671 -49.91 -10.32 64.36
CA GLU A 671 -49.19 -11.58 64.21
C GLU A 671 -49.27 -12.15 62.78
N ILE A 672 -50.40 -11.98 62.10
CA ILE A 672 -50.57 -12.38 60.70
C ILE A 672 -49.76 -11.45 59.79
N LEU A 673 -49.82 -10.14 60.01
CA LEU A 673 -49.21 -9.14 59.13
C LEU A 673 -47.69 -8.98 59.32
N LYS A 674 -47.13 -9.32 60.50
CA LYS A 674 -45.68 -9.13 60.78
C LYS A 674 -44.75 -9.87 59.80
N ASN A 675 -45.24 -10.96 59.20
CA ASN A 675 -44.51 -11.78 58.25
C ASN A 675 -44.50 -11.21 56.83
N VAL A 676 -45.36 -10.22 56.54
CA VAL A 676 -45.39 -9.52 55.25
C VAL A 676 -44.69 -8.18 55.42
N SER A 677 -43.53 -8.01 54.79
CA SER A 677 -42.68 -6.82 54.95
C SER A 677 -43.43 -5.50 54.70
N ALA A 678 -44.29 -5.46 53.67
CA ALA A 678 -45.10 -4.30 53.31
C ALA A 678 -46.16 -3.92 54.36
N PHE A 679 -46.59 -4.86 55.21
CA PHE A 679 -47.66 -4.64 56.19
C PHE A 679 -47.19 -4.69 57.64
N ARG A 680 -45.89 -4.84 57.89
CA ARG A 680 -45.35 -4.95 59.25
C ARG A 680 -45.70 -3.74 60.12
N GLU A 681 -45.54 -2.53 59.60
CA GLU A 681 -45.88 -1.31 60.34
C GLU A 681 -47.40 -1.13 60.47
N ILE A 682 -48.18 -1.52 59.46
CA ILE A 682 -49.64 -1.54 59.54
C ILE A 682 -50.12 -2.51 60.62
N GLY A 683 -49.48 -3.67 60.76
CA GLY A 683 -49.70 -4.64 61.83
C GLY A 683 -49.67 -4.02 63.22
N LYS A 684 -48.67 -3.16 63.49
CA LYS A 684 -48.59 -2.45 64.77
C LYS A 684 -49.76 -1.48 64.95
N LEU A 685 -50.14 -0.75 63.90
CA LEU A 685 -51.24 0.21 63.96
C LEU A 685 -52.57 -0.49 64.27
N ILE A 686 -52.83 -1.62 63.61
CA ILE A 686 -54.06 -2.39 63.86
C ILE A 686 -54.03 -3.09 65.22
N ARG A 687 -52.87 -3.38 65.82
CA ARG A 687 -52.82 -3.93 67.19
C ARG A 687 -53.52 -3.01 68.20
N TYR A 688 -53.33 -1.70 68.04
CA TYR A 688 -53.77 -0.70 69.02
C TYR A 688 -55.08 0.01 68.65
N HIS A 689 -55.80 -0.43 67.61
CA HIS A 689 -57.02 0.27 67.17
C HIS A 689 -58.19 0.17 68.16
N HIS A 690 -58.10 -0.69 69.18
CA HIS A 690 -59.03 -0.78 70.30
C HIS A 690 -58.47 -0.25 71.63
N GLU A 691 -57.29 0.38 71.60
CA GLU A 691 -56.82 1.17 72.74
C GLU A 691 -57.69 2.40 72.93
N ARG A 692 -57.77 2.86 74.18
CA ARG A 692 -58.60 4.01 74.57
C ARG A 692 -57.72 5.10 75.12
N TRP A 693 -58.04 6.36 74.81
CA TRP A 693 -57.28 7.51 75.29
C TRP A 693 -57.04 7.51 76.82
N ASP A 694 -58.02 7.01 77.58
CA ASP A 694 -57.98 6.86 79.05
C ASP A 694 -57.21 5.64 79.58
N GLY A 695 -56.57 4.83 78.73
CA GLY A 695 -55.83 3.63 79.11
C GLY A 695 -56.69 2.42 79.49
N ARG A 696 -58.02 2.49 79.31
CA ARG A 696 -58.94 1.36 79.62
C ARG A 696 -59.21 0.46 78.42
N GLY A 697 -58.42 0.60 77.36
CA GLY A 697 -58.52 -0.16 76.12
C GLY A 697 -57.88 -1.54 76.20
N TYR A 698 -57.67 -2.15 75.05
CA TYR A 698 -56.97 -3.43 74.89
C TYR A 698 -56.23 -3.44 73.53
N PRO A 699 -55.21 -4.29 73.34
CA PRO A 699 -54.74 -5.37 74.21
C PRO A 699 -53.75 -4.99 75.32
N ASP A 700 -53.07 -3.86 75.23
CA ASP A 700 -51.91 -3.52 76.06
C ASP A 700 -52.18 -2.39 77.06
N GLY A 701 -53.30 -1.67 76.94
CA GLY A 701 -53.73 -0.65 77.90
C GLY A 701 -52.98 0.68 77.74
N LEU A 702 -52.55 1.00 76.52
CA LEU A 702 -51.85 2.25 76.21
C LEU A 702 -52.77 3.46 76.42
N SER A 703 -52.19 4.59 76.85
CA SER A 703 -52.94 5.80 77.15
C SER A 703 -52.42 7.04 76.40
N GLY A 704 -53.31 7.97 76.09
CA GLY A 704 -52.95 9.23 75.43
C GLY A 704 -52.14 9.05 74.14
N GLU A 705 -50.98 9.69 74.09
CA GLU A 705 -50.09 9.70 72.92
C GLU A 705 -49.23 8.44 72.77
N GLU A 706 -49.24 7.53 73.75
CA GLU A 706 -48.61 6.21 73.61
C GLU A 706 -49.31 5.37 72.53
N ILE A 707 -50.59 5.65 72.28
CA ILE A 707 -51.36 5.07 71.19
C ILE A 707 -50.89 5.69 69.87
N PRO A 708 -50.43 4.88 68.89
CA PRO A 708 -49.97 5.41 67.61
C PRO A 708 -51.03 6.31 66.96
N PHE A 709 -50.56 7.40 66.36
CA PHE A 709 -51.43 8.44 65.78
C PHE A 709 -52.48 7.88 64.82
N TYR A 710 -52.06 7.02 63.88
CA TYR A 710 -52.99 6.41 62.92
C TYR A 710 -53.95 5.40 63.56
N SER A 711 -53.57 4.77 64.68
CA SER A 711 -54.48 3.90 65.46
C SER A 711 -55.59 4.72 66.10
N ARG A 712 -55.30 5.92 66.63
CA ARG A 712 -56.31 6.83 67.18
C ARG A 712 -57.33 7.29 66.14
N ILE A 713 -56.87 7.56 64.91
CA ILE A 713 -57.74 7.85 63.75
C ILE A 713 -58.62 6.64 63.44
N LEU A 714 -58.03 5.45 63.39
CA LEU A 714 -58.73 4.22 63.07
C LEU A 714 -59.80 3.87 64.11
N THR A 715 -59.52 4.07 65.41
CA THR A 715 -60.50 3.89 66.50
C THR A 715 -61.73 4.79 66.33
N LEU A 716 -61.54 6.05 65.93
CA LEU A 716 -62.62 6.99 65.64
C LEU A 716 -63.44 6.53 64.44
N ALA A 717 -62.77 6.17 63.34
CA ALA A 717 -63.41 5.73 62.11
C ALA A 717 -64.23 4.43 62.31
N ASP A 718 -63.65 3.43 62.95
CA ASP A 718 -64.31 2.16 63.28
C ASP A 718 -65.51 2.39 64.22
N SER A 719 -65.32 3.14 65.30
CA SER A 719 -66.42 3.44 66.24
C SER A 719 -67.57 4.19 65.57
N PHE A 720 -67.27 5.19 64.72
CA PHE A 720 -68.29 5.96 64.00
C PHE A 720 -69.04 5.08 62.99
N GLN A 721 -68.33 4.26 62.23
CA GLN A 721 -68.94 3.29 61.31
C GLN A 721 -69.85 2.33 62.10
N ALA A 722 -69.37 1.78 63.22
CA ALA A 722 -70.11 0.84 64.04
C ALA A 722 -71.38 1.45 64.66
N MET A 723 -71.39 2.75 64.96
CA MET A 723 -72.57 3.49 65.47
C MET A 723 -73.62 3.76 64.39
N THR A 724 -73.19 3.99 63.15
CA THR A 724 -74.05 4.42 62.05
C THR A 724 -74.50 3.26 61.14
N ALA A 725 -73.84 2.11 61.21
CA ALA A 725 -74.18 0.90 60.46
C ALA A 725 -75.46 0.21 60.98
N TYR A 726 -76.15 -0.49 60.09
CA TYR A 726 -77.31 -1.33 60.42
C TYR A 726 -76.85 -2.65 61.08
N ARG A 727 -77.34 -2.96 62.29
CA ARG A 727 -77.09 -4.24 62.98
C ARG A 727 -78.42 -4.86 63.46
N PRO A 728 -78.66 -6.18 63.29
CA PRO A 728 -79.96 -6.81 63.60
C PRO A 728 -80.46 -6.63 65.04
N TYR A 729 -79.55 -6.40 66.00
CA TYR A 729 -79.84 -6.31 67.43
C TYR A 729 -79.62 -4.90 68.03
N LYS A 730 -79.30 -3.89 67.21
CA LYS A 730 -79.04 -2.51 67.67
C LYS A 730 -79.56 -1.50 66.65
N LYS A 731 -80.44 -0.59 67.07
CA LYS A 731 -80.94 0.50 66.23
C LYS A 731 -79.76 1.40 65.82
N ARG A 732 -79.60 1.64 64.52
CA ARG A 732 -78.59 2.60 64.00
C ARG A 732 -78.81 3.97 64.63
N LEU A 733 -77.72 4.62 65.06
CA LEU A 733 -77.79 6.01 65.52
C LEU A 733 -77.91 6.94 64.32
N ALA A 734 -78.66 8.03 64.47
CA ALA A 734 -78.58 9.15 63.54
C ALA A 734 -77.17 9.77 63.62
N ILE A 735 -76.72 10.44 62.55
CA ILE A 735 -75.38 11.04 62.51
C ILE A 735 -75.20 12.04 63.67
N GLU A 736 -76.25 12.77 64.03
CA GLU A 736 -76.26 13.70 65.16
C GLU A 736 -76.03 12.99 66.49
N GLU A 737 -76.69 11.85 66.70
CA GLU A 737 -76.53 11.03 67.90
C GLU A 737 -75.11 10.42 67.98
N ALA A 738 -74.54 10.01 66.85
CA ALA A 738 -73.17 9.53 66.78
C ALA A 738 -72.15 10.65 67.09
N ILE A 739 -72.39 11.88 66.62
CA ILE A 739 -71.57 13.06 66.97
C ILE A 739 -71.64 13.34 68.47
N GLU A 740 -72.83 13.33 69.07
CA GLU A 740 -72.99 13.55 70.52
C GLU A 740 -72.29 12.45 71.35
N GLU A 741 -72.32 11.19 70.89
CA GLU A 741 -71.57 10.11 71.55
C GLU A 741 -70.05 10.30 71.44
N ILE A 742 -69.53 10.75 70.29
CA ILE A 742 -68.11 11.11 70.14
C ILE A 742 -67.74 12.26 71.09
N LYS A 743 -68.56 13.31 71.18
CA LYS A 743 -68.34 14.43 72.12
C LYS A 743 -68.29 13.96 73.57
N LYS A 744 -69.20 13.07 73.96
CA LYS A 744 -69.26 12.50 75.32
C LYS A 744 -68.05 11.63 75.63
N CYS A 745 -67.56 10.90 74.64
CA CYS A 745 -66.41 10.01 74.77
C CYS A 745 -65.05 10.71 74.52
N LYS A 746 -65.04 12.00 74.19
CA LYS A 746 -63.86 12.83 74.01
C LYS A 746 -62.98 12.83 75.26
N GLY A 747 -61.68 12.55 75.11
CA GLY A 747 -60.73 12.47 76.22
C GLY A 747 -60.90 11.24 77.12
N SER A 748 -61.81 10.32 76.79
CA SER A 748 -61.92 9.01 77.42
C SER A 748 -61.65 7.88 76.43
N GLN A 749 -62.58 7.59 75.52
CA GLN A 749 -62.34 6.62 74.45
C GLN A 749 -61.45 7.22 73.36
N PHE A 750 -61.73 8.46 72.97
CA PHE A 750 -61.15 9.09 71.79
C PHE A 750 -60.18 10.20 72.15
N ASP A 751 -59.16 10.38 71.31
CA ASP A 751 -58.26 11.53 71.36
C ASP A 751 -59.06 12.84 71.29
N PRO A 752 -58.89 13.77 72.24
CA PRO A 752 -59.69 14.98 72.31
C PRO A 752 -59.50 15.89 71.09
N ASN A 753 -58.27 16.04 70.60
CA ASN A 753 -57.99 16.92 69.47
C ASN A 753 -58.52 16.32 68.17
N LEU A 754 -58.29 15.02 67.95
CA LEU A 754 -58.81 14.35 66.75
C LEU A 754 -60.34 14.29 66.74
N SER A 755 -60.98 14.16 67.91
CA SER A 755 -62.44 14.15 68.00
C SER A 755 -63.05 15.47 67.51
N ASP A 756 -62.45 16.62 67.85
CA ASP A 756 -62.95 17.93 67.40
C ASP A 756 -62.87 18.05 65.88
N TYR A 757 -61.71 17.75 65.30
CA TYR A 757 -61.54 17.77 63.84
C TYR A 757 -62.46 16.76 63.13
N PHE A 758 -62.68 15.59 63.72
CA PHE A 758 -63.55 14.56 63.15
C PHE A 758 -64.99 15.04 63.11
N ILE A 759 -65.49 15.65 64.19
CA ILE A 759 -66.84 16.22 64.26
C ILE A 759 -67.01 17.33 63.23
N GLU A 760 -66.04 18.25 63.12
CA GLU A 760 -66.07 19.31 62.12
C GLU A 760 -66.15 18.76 60.69
N MET A 761 -65.34 17.74 60.38
CA MET A 761 -65.36 17.07 59.09
C MET A 761 -66.74 16.49 58.78
N ILE A 762 -67.35 15.76 59.71
CA ILE A 762 -68.67 15.14 59.51
C ILE A 762 -69.76 16.20 59.30
N ILE A 763 -69.75 17.28 60.09
CA ILE A 763 -70.70 18.40 59.93
C ILE A 763 -70.54 19.04 58.56
N LYS A 764 -69.30 19.32 58.13
CA LYS A 764 -69.02 19.97 56.83
C LYS A 764 -69.36 19.08 55.64
N SER A 765 -69.16 17.77 55.76
CA SER A 765 -69.50 16.80 54.72
C SER A 765 -71.02 16.71 54.52
N LYS A 766 -71.80 16.87 55.59
CA LYS A 766 -73.26 16.92 55.54
C LYS A 766 -73.81 18.16 54.81
N VAL A 767 -73.13 19.31 54.94
CA VAL A 767 -73.51 20.58 54.28
C VAL A 767 -73.27 20.56 52.76
N LYS A 768 -72.42 19.68 52.24
CA LYS A 768 -72.17 19.55 50.79
C LYS A 768 -73.18 18.67 50.03
N ILE A 769 -74.08 17.97 50.73
CA ILE A 769 -75.04 17.00 50.16
C ILE A 769 -76.48 17.54 50.15
N THR A 770 -76.72 18.71 50.76
CA THR A 770 -77.93 19.54 50.60
C THR A 770 -77.66 20.68 49.64
#